data_AF-A0A3N5KE22-F1
#
_entry.id   AF-A0A3N5KE22-F1
#
_cell.length_a   1.000
_cell.length_b   1.000
_cell.length_c   1.000
_cell.angle_alpha   90.00
_cell.angle_beta   90.00
_cell.angle_gamma   90.00
#
_symmetry.space_group_name_H-M   'P 1'
#
loop_
_entity.id
_entity.type
_entity.pdbx_description
1 polymer ?
#
loop_
_entity_poly.entity_id
_entity_poly.type
_entity_poly.pdbx_seq_one_letter_code
_entity_poly.pdbx_strand_id
1 'polypeptide(L)'
;MKNIFRFLFFVFFLFMSTNSLHAQWTRAKCPFGGYVNTLAAMGTNIFAGTDGPGVFISATNATNWTAVNSGLTNTHVRALAVYGTTAYAGTDDGVFLSDDMGARWTSLNLTLTNRSIKALVFSGPTLFAGTDGGGIFLRTSQGLWNPMNTGLTTNSVNAFTVSGTTLFAGTDIGVFLSTNNGTNWTAANSGLTNTHIHALAASGANVFAGTDNGVFLSTDFGISWAAVNIGVTNTAIYALAVSDSYVFAGSDGGRVLRFTSTGESWAAVNIGLTNTSVRALSFAGTNLYAGTMGGGVFVSLNNGIRWSEDNSDLMNVSVSAIAVSDANLFAGTSQGVFRSTDNSSTWVAVGLTNTSITSFSSLGTYLFAGNNYDGVFRSSNDGANWASVNTGLTSTWVYAFGVSGTNLFVSTYSDGVFRSNNNGTSWNAINTGLTNTDVMAFAISGTKLFAGTYGMGVFSSTNNGTNWTATSLTQKNVNALAISGSYLFAGTTDGIYLSTDNSTTWGAFNAGLTNKYVYTLAIAGTTLFAGTYGGGVFSSSNNGTSWIAANNGLTALKVYSLAVTNTYLFAETDDGLWKRPLSEMTSVDRLPSDVPARFKLGQNYPNPFNPTTTISFSLPSKSFVSLKVFDALGKEVSSLLSGELNAGNYEQQWIAYGLPTGVYFYRLQAGNFVETRKLILLR
;
A
#
# COMPACT_ATOMS: atom_id res chain seq x y z
N MET A 1 2.41 -27.49 64.37
CA MET A 1 1.50 -28.49 64.97
C MET A 1 0.26 -28.61 64.09
N LYS A 2 0.04 -29.80 63.50
CA LYS A 2 -1.20 -30.37 62.89
C LYS A 2 -1.75 -29.68 61.62
N ASN A 3 -1.52 -30.24 60.42
CA ASN A 3 -2.21 -31.37 59.73
C ASN A 3 -3.58 -30.95 59.12
N ILE A 4 -3.78 -30.85 57.80
CA ILE A 4 -3.89 -31.88 56.72
C ILE A 4 -5.36 -32.22 56.34
N PHE A 5 -5.70 -32.03 55.05
CA PHE A 5 -6.64 -32.78 54.18
C PHE A 5 -8.18 -32.58 54.18
N ARG A 6 -8.72 -32.09 53.04
CA ARG A 6 -9.57 -32.79 52.01
C ARG A 6 -10.29 -31.75 51.10
N PHE A 7 -9.96 -31.55 49.81
CA PHE A 7 -10.43 -32.27 48.58
C PHE A 7 -11.95 -32.57 48.61
N LEU A 8 -12.83 -32.31 47.62
CA LEU A 8 -12.80 -31.85 46.22
C LEU A 8 -14.30 -31.76 45.77
N PHE A 9 -14.74 -30.80 44.95
CA PHE A 9 -15.47 -31.05 43.68
C PHE A 9 -15.84 -29.77 42.92
N PHE A 10 -15.30 -29.72 41.70
CA PHE A 10 -15.50 -28.87 40.53
C PHE A 10 -16.92 -28.32 40.25
N VAL A 11 -17.01 -27.02 39.90
CA VAL A 11 -17.68 -26.59 38.66
C VAL A 11 -16.76 -25.61 37.94
N PHE A 12 -16.24 -26.07 36.81
CA PHE A 12 -15.40 -25.34 35.88
C PHE A 12 -16.31 -24.36 35.10
N PHE A 13 -16.29 -23.06 35.41
CA PHE A 13 -16.73 -22.06 34.43
C PHE A 13 -15.51 -21.64 33.63
N LEU A 14 -15.35 -22.32 32.50
CA LEU A 14 -14.48 -21.92 31.41
C LEU A 14 -14.97 -20.54 30.95
N PHE A 15 -14.32 -19.46 31.39
CA PHE A 15 -14.35 -18.22 30.63
C PHE A 15 -13.56 -18.49 29.34
N MET A 16 -14.20 -19.13 28.36
CA MET A 16 -13.90 -18.77 26.98
C MET A 16 -14.30 -17.31 26.87
N SER A 17 -13.34 -16.40 27.00
CA SER A 17 -13.42 -15.19 26.21
C SER A 17 -13.54 -15.68 24.77
N THR A 18 -14.76 -15.70 24.24
CA THR A 18 -14.93 -15.51 22.82
C THR A 18 -14.36 -14.12 22.57
N ASN A 19 -13.05 -14.06 22.32
CA ASN A 19 -12.54 -13.03 21.42
C ASN A 19 -13.35 -13.27 20.17
N SER A 20 -14.43 -12.51 20.00
CA SER A 20 -15.00 -12.30 18.68
C SER A 20 -13.81 -11.87 17.84
N LEU A 21 -13.34 -12.77 16.98
CA LEU A 21 -12.36 -12.46 15.95
C LEU A 21 -12.95 -11.29 15.20
N HIS A 22 -12.53 -10.08 15.55
CA HIS A 22 -12.93 -8.91 14.80
C HIS A 22 -12.28 -9.08 13.45
N ALA A 23 -13.12 -9.37 12.46
CA ALA A 23 -12.87 -9.19 11.04
C ALA A 23 -11.93 -8.00 10.81
N GLN A 24 -10.76 -8.26 10.22
CA GLN A 24 -9.69 -7.28 10.08
C GLN A 24 -9.12 -7.28 8.66
N TRP A 25 -8.66 -6.12 8.21
CA TRP A 25 -7.87 -6.00 7.02
C TRP A 25 -6.62 -6.86 7.15
N THR A 26 -6.29 -7.53 6.06
CA THR A 26 -5.04 -8.27 5.91
C THR A 26 -4.31 -7.73 4.70
N ARG A 27 -2.99 -7.67 4.79
CA ARG A 27 -2.18 -7.27 3.65
C ARG A 27 -2.38 -8.28 2.53
N ALA A 28 -2.75 -7.81 1.35
CA ALA A 28 -2.72 -8.64 0.15
C ALA A 28 -1.25 -8.88 -0.22
N LYS A 29 -0.94 -9.99 -0.92
CA LYS A 29 0.35 -10.03 -1.61
C LYS A 29 0.32 -8.94 -2.67
N CYS A 30 1.35 -8.12 -2.75
CA CYS A 30 1.51 -7.17 -3.86
C CYS A 30 2.19 -7.86 -5.04
N PRO A 31 2.04 -7.33 -6.26
CA PRO A 31 2.97 -7.63 -7.35
C PRO A 31 4.43 -7.49 -6.90
N PHE A 32 5.25 -8.47 -7.26
CA PHE A 32 6.69 -8.41 -6.99
C PHE A 32 7.41 -7.70 -8.14
N GLY A 33 8.64 -7.25 -7.91
CA GLY A 33 9.46 -6.65 -8.96
C GLY A 33 9.71 -5.15 -8.80
N GLY A 34 9.98 -4.66 -7.59
CA GLY A 34 10.38 -3.27 -7.44
C GLY A 34 11.87 -3.01 -7.70
N TYR A 35 12.31 -1.78 -7.46
CA TYR A 35 13.71 -1.39 -7.56
C TYR A 35 14.50 -1.94 -6.38
N VAL A 36 15.48 -2.80 -6.66
CA VAL A 36 16.45 -3.28 -5.67
C VAL A 36 17.77 -2.55 -5.89
N ASN A 37 18.08 -1.62 -5.01
CA ASN A 37 19.24 -0.74 -5.11
C ASN A 37 20.53 -1.42 -4.65
N THR A 38 20.44 -2.29 -3.66
CA THR A 38 21.62 -2.87 -3.00
C THR A 38 21.30 -4.24 -2.41
N LEU A 39 22.31 -5.10 -2.34
CA LEU A 39 22.25 -6.45 -1.80
C LEU A 39 23.44 -6.69 -0.88
N ALA A 40 23.21 -7.28 0.29
CA ALA A 40 24.29 -7.67 1.20
C ALA A 40 23.99 -9.01 1.88
N ALA A 41 24.98 -9.88 1.97
CA ALA A 41 24.85 -11.18 2.61
C ALA A 41 25.36 -11.15 4.05
N MET A 42 24.66 -11.86 4.94
CA MET A 42 25.07 -12.13 6.31
C MET A 42 24.95 -13.64 6.56
N GLY A 43 26.07 -14.34 6.46
CA GLY A 43 26.08 -15.80 6.49
C GLY A 43 25.25 -16.38 5.34
N THR A 44 24.24 -17.17 5.69
CA THR A 44 23.29 -17.77 4.74
C THR A 44 22.02 -16.94 4.57
N ASN A 45 22.05 -15.64 4.90
CA ASN A 45 20.93 -14.74 4.64
C ASN A 45 21.35 -13.65 3.66
N ILE A 46 20.40 -13.20 2.86
CA ILE A 46 20.57 -12.10 1.92
C ILE A 46 19.60 -10.98 2.30
N PHE A 47 20.12 -9.75 2.37
CA PHE A 47 19.33 -8.54 2.54
C PHE A 47 19.20 -7.82 1.21
N ALA A 48 18.01 -7.31 0.92
CA ALA A 48 17.71 -6.45 -0.22
C ALA A 48 17.28 -5.08 0.27
N GLY A 49 18.03 -4.05 -0.12
CA GLY A 49 17.66 -2.65 0.07
C GLY A 49 16.90 -2.17 -1.14
N THR A 50 15.70 -1.65 -0.90
CA THR A 50 14.75 -1.26 -1.95
C THR A 50 14.54 0.24 -2.02
N ASP A 51 14.02 0.71 -3.15
CA ASP A 51 13.57 2.09 -3.31
C ASP A 51 12.12 2.25 -2.82
N GLY A 52 11.95 2.42 -1.50
CA GLY A 52 10.66 2.78 -0.92
C GLY A 52 10.17 1.84 0.19
N PRO A 53 10.00 0.52 -0.01
CA PRO A 53 9.53 -0.38 1.04
C PRO A 53 10.62 -0.89 2.00
N GLY A 54 11.83 -0.33 1.96
CA GLY A 54 12.86 -0.54 2.96
C GLY A 54 13.77 -1.75 2.72
N VAL A 55 14.13 -2.42 3.80
CA VAL A 55 14.98 -3.62 3.82
C VAL A 55 14.11 -4.87 3.90
N PHE A 56 14.44 -5.85 3.05
CA PHE A 56 13.92 -7.21 3.13
C PHE A 56 15.04 -8.18 3.42
N ILE A 57 14.73 -9.29 4.11
CA ILE A 57 15.64 -10.40 4.34
C ILE A 57 15.05 -11.70 3.77
N SER A 58 15.91 -12.54 3.21
CA SER A 58 15.60 -13.93 2.88
C SER A 58 16.74 -14.86 3.29
N ALA A 59 16.40 -16.10 3.65
CA ALA A 59 17.41 -17.15 3.82
C ALA A 59 17.83 -17.68 2.44
N THR A 60 19.11 -18.05 2.27
CA THR A 60 19.61 -18.61 1.01
C THR A 60 18.82 -19.86 0.64
N ASN A 61 18.33 -19.91 -0.60
CA ASN A 61 17.45 -20.95 -1.15
C ASN A 61 16.01 -20.96 -0.59
N ALA A 62 15.65 -20.06 0.34
CA ALA A 62 14.26 -19.72 0.53
C ALA A 62 13.83 -18.80 -0.60
N THR A 63 12.59 -18.92 -1.06
CA THR A 63 12.03 -18.06 -2.11
C THR A 63 11.24 -16.87 -1.56
N ASN A 64 11.16 -16.76 -0.22
CA ASN A 64 10.30 -15.82 0.48
C ASN A 64 11.13 -14.72 1.12
N TRP A 65 10.69 -13.48 0.96
CA TRP A 65 11.28 -12.29 1.56
C TRP A 65 10.41 -11.77 2.68
N THR A 66 11.05 -11.29 3.75
CA THR A 66 10.36 -10.67 4.89
C THR A 66 10.84 -9.24 5.02
N ALA A 67 9.90 -8.29 5.04
CA ALA A 67 10.21 -6.88 5.32
C ALA A 67 10.68 -6.74 6.77
N VAL A 68 11.80 -6.07 6.98
CA VAL A 68 12.45 -5.91 8.29
C VAL A 68 12.82 -4.44 8.50
N ASN A 69 11.80 -3.61 8.76
CA ASN A 69 11.91 -2.12 8.71
C ASN A 69 11.69 -1.41 10.04
N SER A 70 11.44 -2.14 11.13
CA SER A 70 11.09 -1.51 12.40
C SER A 70 12.24 -0.61 12.89
N GLY A 71 11.97 0.68 13.10
CA GLY A 71 12.97 1.67 13.51
C GLY A 71 13.73 2.35 12.37
N LEU A 72 13.50 1.93 11.12
CA LEU A 72 14.03 2.59 9.93
C LEU A 72 13.12 3.79 9.59
N THR A 73 13.58 5.02 9.81
CA THR A 73 12.77 6.24 9.59
C THR A 73 12.70 6.67 8.13
N ASN A 74 13.60 6.17 7.28
CA ASN A 74 13.58 6.36 5.84
C ASN A 74 13.80 5.02 5.14
N THR A 75 12.85 4.62 4.31
CA THR A 75 12.77 3.31 3.67
C THR A 75 13.32 3.28 2.24
N HIS A 76 13.97 4.37 1.79
CA HIS A 76 14.75 4.39 0.55
C HIS A 76 16.18 3.95 0.89
N VAL A 77 16.49 2.67 0.68
CA VAL A 77 17.76 2.06 1.05
C VAL A 77 18.67 2.06 -0.17
N ARG A 78 19.82 2.73 -0.06
CA ARG A 78 20.80 2.90 -1.15
C ARG A 78 22.05 2.07 -0.96
N ALA A 79 22.44 1.79 0.29
CA ALA A 79 23.60 0.99 0.61
C ALA A 79 23.30 0.01 1.74
N LEU A 80 23.83 -1.21 1.64
CA LEU A 80 23.85 -2.19 2.71
C LEU A 80 25.28 -2.65 2.94
N ALA A 81 25.67 -2.79 4.20
CA ALA A 81 26.93 -3.38 4.60
C ALA A 81 26.72 -4.32 5.79
N VAL A 82 27.57 -5.34 5.90
CA VAL A 82 27.53 -6.31 6.99
C VAL A 82 28.93 -6.39 7.61
N TYR A 83 28.98 -6.39 8.94
CA TYR A 83 30.21 -6.64 9.70
C TYR A 83 29.92 -7.63 10.83
N GLY A 84 30.50 -8.83 10.71
CA GLY A 84 30.17 -9.95 11.60
C GLY A 84 28.69 -10.31 11.48
N THR A 85 27.94 -10.16 12.58
CA THR A 85 26.49 -10.44 12.66
C THR A 85 25.64 -9.16 12.64
N THR A 86 26.22 -8.01 12.34
CA THR A 86 25.54 -6.71 12.36
C THR A 86 25.34 -6.20 10.94
N ALA A 87 24.11 -5.78 10.63
CA ALA A 87 23.75 -5.16 9.36
C ALA A 87 23.71 -3.63 9.51
N TYR A 88 24.08 -2.94 8.44
CA TYR A 88 24.05 -1.49 8.34
C TYR A 88 23.32 -1.07 7.07
N ALA A 89 22.36 -0.17 7.21
CA ALA A 89 21.58 0.38 6.09
C ALA A 89 21.90 1.87 5.93
N GLY A 90 22.36 2.24 4.74
CA GLY A 90 22.48 3.62 4.28
C GLY A 90 21.24 4.00 3.50
N THR A 91 20.59 5.08 3.93
CA THR A 91 19.32 5.58 3.39
C THR A 91 19.47 7.03 2.96
N ASP A 92 18.38 7.62 2.46
CA ASP A 92 18.32 9.07 2.21
C ASP A 92 18.26 9.93 3.49
N ASP A 93 18.11 9.32 4.68
CA ASP A 93 18.20 9.98 5.98
C ASP A 93 19.24 9.31 6.90
N GLY A 94 20.34 8.86 6.34
CA GLY A 94 21.54 8.50 7.08
C GLY A 94 21.72 7.00 7.28
N VAL A 95 22.48 6.65 8.33
CA VAL A 95 22.93 5.28 8.58
C VAL A 95 22.17 4.68 9.75
N PHE A 96 21.71 3.44 9.57
CA PHE A 96 21.02 2.66 10.59
C PHE A 96 21.78 1.36 10.83
N LEU A 97 21.72 0.86 12.07
CA LEU A 97 22.31 -0.41 12.48
C LEU A 97 21.23 -1.36 12.98
N SER A 98 21.42 -2.64 12.70
CA SER A 98 20.69 -3.75 13.31
C SER A 98 21.66 -4.87 13.71
N ASP A 99 21.53 -5.33 14.95
CA ASP A 99 22.24 -6.48 15.53
C ASP A 99 21.36 -7.73 15.68
N ASP A 100 20.12 -7.68 15.15
CA ASP A 100 19.08 -8.69 15.27
C ASP A 100 18.52 -9.14 13.90
N MET A 101 19.40 -9.23 12.90
CA MET A 101 19.06 -9.61 11.51
C MET A 101 18.00 -8.72 10.84
N GLY A 102 18.05 -7.41 11.11
CA GLY A 102 17.15 -6.40 10.55
C GLY A 102 15.85 -6.23 11.34
N ALA A 103 15.55 -7.06 12.34
CA ALA A 103 14.28 -6.99 13.05
C ALA A 103 14.05 -5.62 13.71
N ARG A 104 15.11 -4.94 14.17
CA ARG A 104 15.07 -3.56 14.64
C ARG A 104 16.28 -2.78 14.14
N TRP A 105 16.02 -1.54 13.72
CA TRP A 105 17.03 -0.59 13.27
C TRP A 105 17.15 0.57 14.25
N THR A 106 18.40 0.92 14.56
CA THR A 106 18.76 2.08 15.39
C THR A 106 19.53 3.09 14.55
N SER A 107 19.09 4.35 14.54
CA SER A 107 19.75 5.42 13.81
C SER A 107 21.14 5.72 14.39
N LEU A 108 22.14 5.86 13.53
CA LEU A 108 23.52 6.24 13.88
C LEU A 108 23.84 7.68 13.47
N ASN A 109 22.84 8.55 13.35
CA ASN A 109 22.98 9.84 12.67
C ASN A 109 23.53 10.99 13.53
N LEU A 110 23.96 10.72 14.76
CA LEU A 110 24.53 11.74 15.64
C LEU A 110 25.78 12.32 14.97
N THR A 111 25.85 13.65 14.81
CA THR A 111 26.92 14.40 14.09
C THR A 111 27.04 14.15 12.57
N LEU A 112 26.28 13.20 12.00
CA LEU A 112 26.27 12.96 10.56
C LEU A 112 25.46 14.04 9.83
N THR A 113 26.13 14.76 8.93
CA THR A 113 25.55 15.78 8.03
C THR A 113 25.48 15.23 6.60
N ASN A 114 24.65 15.83 5.73
CA ASN A 114 24.43 15.39 4.33
C ASN A 114 24.14 13.89 4.24
N ARG A 115 22.97 13.52 4.75
CA ARG A 115 22.62 12.15 5.14
C ARG A 115 22.17 11.23 4.01
N SER A 116 22.23 11.63 2.74
CA SER A 116 21.96 10.69 1.66
C SER A 116 23.17 9.78 1.48
N ILE A 117 23.06 8.54 1.93
CA ILE A 117 24.17 7.58 1.98
C ILE A 117 24.16 6.72 0.71
N LYS A 118 25.19 6.85 -0.12
CA LYS A 118 25.32 6.09 -1.38
C LYS A 118 26.20 4.85 -1.24
N ALA A 119 27.15 4.86 -0.31
CA ALA A 119 28.06 3.74 -0.09
C ALA A 119 28.40 3.55 1.39
N LEU A 120 28.55 2.29 1.80
CA LEU A 120 29.01 1.91 3.14
C LEU A 120 30.11 0.86 2.98
N VAL A 121 31.22 1.01 3.71
CA VAL A 121 32.30 0.02 3.68
C VAL A 121 33.01 -0.08 5.02
N PHE A 122 33.53 -1.27 5.32
CA PHE A 122 34.39 -1.52 6.47
C PHE A 122 35.84 -1.62 6.04
N SER A 123 36.73 -0.94 6.77
CA SER A 123 38.17 -1.20 6.76
C SER A 123 38.58 -1.65 8.15
N GLY A 124 38.80 -2.96 8.30
CA GLY A 124 38.82 -3.60 9.62
C GLY A 124 37.51 -3.31 10.38
N PRO A 125 37.54 -2.93 11.66
CA PRO A 125 36.33 -2.61 12.44
C PRO A 125 35.77 -1.21 12.16
N THR A 126 36.43 -0.40 11.33
CA THR A 126 36.04 1.00 11.09
C THR A 126 35.05 1.10 9.94
N LEU A 127 33.89 1.68 10.22
CA LEU A 127 32.86 1.97 9.23
C LEU A 127 33.10 3.33 8.58
N PHE A 128 33.00 3.35 7.24
CA PHE A 128 32.97 4.56 6.43
C PHE A 128 31.64 4.68 5.70
N ALA A 129 31.16 5.92 5.53
CA ALA A 129 30.00 6.25 4.73
C ALA A 129 30.39 7.26 3.63
N GLY A 130 30.10 6.92 2.38
CA GLY A 130 30.12 7.84 1.25
C GLY A 130 28.73 8.42 1.03
N THR A 131 28.64 9.73 0.87
CA THR A 131 27.36 10.44 0.77
C THR A 131 27.19 11.15 -0.56
N ASP A 132 25.94 11.52 -0.86
CA ASP A 132 25.60 12.41 -1.96
C ASP A 132 25.78 13.87 -1.54
N GLY A 133 26.98 14.42 -1.75
CA GLY A 133 27.28 15.84 -1.55
C GLY A 133 27.96 16.21 -0.23
N GLY A 134 28.13 15.27 0.71
CA GLY A 134 28.89 15.47 1.96
C GLY A 134 30.30 14.87 1.98
N GLY A 135 30.64 14.07 0.97
CA GLY A 135 31.92 13.38 0.86
C GLY A 135 31.94 12.07 1.65
N ILE A 136 33.04 11.82 2.35
CA ILE A 136 33.29 10.60 3.12
C ILE A 136 33.27 10.93 4.60
N PHE A 137 32.60 10.10 5.39
CA PHE A 137 32.61 10.17 6.84
C PHE A 137 33.15 8.88 7.44
N LEU A 138 33.99 9.00 8.46
CA LEU A 138 34.47 7.89 9.29
C LEU A 138 33.68 7.87 10.59
N ARG A 139 33.22 6.68 10.99
CA ARG A 139 32.59 6.47 12.29
C ARG A 139 33.63 6.13 13.34
N THR A 140 33.71 6.93 14.40
CA THR A 140 34.67 6.74 15.49
C THR A 140 34.23 5.65 16.45
N SER A 141 35.13 5.19 17.32
CA SER A 141 34.82 4.24 18.39
C SER A 141 33.83 4.81 19.43
N GLN A 142 33.77 6.13 19.58
CA GLN A 142 32.78 6.82 20.41
C GLN A 142 31.41 6.98 19.72
N GLY A 143 31.26 6.50 18.48
CA GLY A 143 30.00 6.54 17.73
C GLY A 143 29.69 7.87 17.04
N LEU A 144 30.66 8.78 16.93
CA LEU A 144 30.53 10.04 16.20
C LEU A 144 30.98 9.88 14.74
N TRP A 145 30.57 10.80 13.87
CA TRP A 145 30.99 10.85 12.47
C TRP A 145 31.92 12.03 12.23
N ASN A 146 33.11 11.73 11.70
CA ASN A 146 34.09 12.74 11.32
C ASN A 146 34.16 12.82 9.78
N PRO A 147 34.08 14.02 9.18
CA PRO A 147 34.32 14.17 7.75
C PRO A 147 35.79 13.89 7.41
N MET A 148 36.02 13.12 6.35
CA MET A 148 37.32 12.62 5.93
C MET A 148 37.58 13.05 4.47
N ASN A 149 37.51 14.35 4.22
CA ASN A 149 37.44 14.91 2.85
C ASN A 149 38.73 15.56 2.37
N THR A 150 39.81 15.53 3.16
CA THR A 150 41.07 16.18 2.77
C THR A 150 41.62 15.56 1.48
N GLY A 151 41.75 16.38 0.43
CA GLY A 151 42.23 15.93 -0.89
C GLY A 151 41.15 15.39 -1.84
N LEU A 152 39.89 15.24 -1.37
CA LEU A 152 38.76 15.03 -2.28
C LEU A 152 38.39 16.36 -2.93
N THR A 153 38.24 16.37 -4.26
CA THR A 153 37.80 17.56 -5.02
C THR A 153 36.32 17.51 -5.42
N THR A 154 35.61 16.46 -4.99
CA THR A 154 34.15 16.32 -5.09
C THR A 154 33.62 15.70 -3.80
N ASN A 155 32.36 15.99 -3.48
CA ASN A 155 31.69 15.45 -2.31
C ASN A 155 30.63 14.38 -2.64
N SER A 156 30.49 14.00 -3.92
CA SER A 156 29.60 12.92 -4.33
C SER A 156 30.38 11.61 -4.41
N VAL A 157 30.06 10.66 -3.53
CA VAL A 157 30.72 9.35 -3.44
C VAL A 157 29.72 8.27 -3.80
N ASN A 158 29.84 7.70 -5.00
CA ASN A 158 28.88 6.75 -5.55
C ASN A 158 29.21 5.30 -5.18
N ALA A 159 30.50 4.98 -5.05
CA ALA A 159 30.97 3.64 -4.74
C ALA A 159 32.16 3.69 -3.78
N PHE A 160 32.30 2.65 -2.95
CA PHE A 160 33.39 2.57 -1.98
C PHE A 160 33.83 1.11 -1.81
N THR A 161 35.12 0.83 -1.99
CA THR A 161 35.70 -0.49 -1.71
C THR A 161 37.03 -0.37 -0.95
N VAL A 162 37.52 -1.50 -0.45
CA VAL A 162 38.82 -1.63 0.22
C VAL A 162 39.63 -2.73 -0.47
N SER A 163 40.89 -2.45 -0.76
CA SER A 163 41.85 -3.43 -1.27
C SER A 163 43.09 -3.43 -0.37
N GLY A 164 43.28 -4.54 0.37
CA GLY A 164 44.30 -4.60 1.42
C GLY A 164 44.04 -3.55 2.51
N THR A 165 44.96 -2.60 2.67
CA THR A 165 44.82 -1.45 3.58
C THR A 165 44.43 -0.15 2.87
N THR A 166 44.23 -0.20 1.55
CA THR A 166 43.94 0.98 0.74
C THR A 166 42.45 1.12 0.52
N LEU A 167 41.94 2.31 0.81
CA LEU A 167 40.55 2.71 0.59
C LEU A 167 40.40 3.29 -0.82
N PHE A 168 39.32 2.96 -1.53
CA PHE A 168 39.00 3.53 -2.85
C PHE A 168 37.59 4.10 -2.86
N ALA A 169 37.46 5.38 -3.19
CA ALA A 169 36.21 6.07 -3.36
C ALA A 169 35.99 6.37 -4.86
N GLY A 170 34.89 5.84 -5.40
CA GLY A 170 34.42 6.12 -6.74
C GLY A 170 33.48 7.32 -6.70
N THR A 171 33.73 8.31 -7.53
CA THR A 171 33.03 9.60 -7.53
C THR A 171 32.59 9.98 -8.94
N ASP A 172 31.90 11.12 -9.07
CA ASP A 172 31.49 11.65 -10.37
C ASP A 172 32.66 12.08 -11.27
N ILE A 173 33.85 12.25 -10.71
CA ILE A 173 35.04 12.77 -11.40
C ILE A 173 36.28 11.87 -11.27
N GLY A 174 36.08 10.61 -10.86
CA GLY A 174 37.10 9.56 -10.91
C GLY A 174 37.21 8.77 -9.62
N VAL A 175 38.28 8.00 -9.52
CA VAL A 175 38.65 7.25 -8.32
C VAL A 175 39.60 8.07 -7.48
N PHE A 176 39.34 8.13 -6.18
CA PHE A 176 40.28 8.63 -5.18
C PHE A 176 40.71 7.47 -4.29
N LEU A 177 41.99 7.41 -3.93
CA LEU A 177 42.50 6.42 -2.99
C LEU A 177 43.07 7.05 -1.74
N SER A 178 43.06 6.28 -0.65
CA SER A 178 43.70 6.65 0.61
C SER A 178 44.42 5.46 1.21
N THR A 179 45.69 5.66 1.57
CA THR A 179 46.55 4.68 2.25
C THR A 179 46.72 4.96 3.74
N ASN A 180 46.05 5.98 4.27
CA ASN A 180 46.17 6.46 5.64
C ASN A 180 44.79 6.54 6.34
N ASN A 181 43.98 5.50 6.16
CA ASN A 181 42.65 5.34 6.76
C ASN A 181 41.70 6.52 6.47
N GLY A 182 41.76 7.07 5.25
CA GLY A 182 40.86 8.13 4.78
C GLY A 182 41.26 9.53 5.24
N THR A 183 42.37 9.70 5.99
CA THR A 183 42.78 11.03 6.47
C THR A 183 43.18 11.97 5.33
N ASN A 184 43.76 11.43 4.25
CA ASN A 184 43.97 12.16 3.00
C ASN A 184 43.63 11.27 1.80
N TRP A 185 43.13 11.91 0.75
CA TRP A 185 42.75 11.30 -0.50
C TRP A 185 43.56 11.88 -1.65
N THR A 186 43.89 11.03 -2.62
CA THR A 186 44.59 11.42 -3.84
C THR A 186 43.87 10.84 -5.05
N ALA A 187 43.69 11.65 -6.09
CA ALA A 187 43.11 11.20 -7.35
C ALA A 187 43.98 10.09 -7.97
N ALA A 188 43.35 9.02 -8.42
CA ALA A 188 43.98 7.79 -8.90
C ALA A 188 43.41 7.41 -10.27
N ASN A 189 43.59 8.30 -11.26
CA ASN A 189 42.86 8.27 -12.54
C ASN A 189 43.76 7.99 -13.76
N SER A 190 45.02 7.57 -13.56
CA SER A 190 45.94 7.32 -14.67
C SER A 190 45.42 6.16 -15.55
N GLY A 191 45.11 6.44 -16.82
CA GLY A 191 44.52 5.46 -17.75
C GLY A 191 42.99 5.30 -17.66
N LEU A 192 42.33 5.97 -16.70
CA LEU A 192 40.88 5.94 -16.52
C LEU A 192 40.22 6.99 -17.42
N THR A 193 39.85 6.60 -18.64
CA THR A 193 39.31 7.55 -19.64
C THR A 193 37.83 7.88 -19.45
N ASN A 194 37.12 7.15 -18.59
CA ASN A 194 35.79 7.51 -18.12
C ASN A 194 35.80 7.67 -16.59
N THR A 195 35.50 8.87 -16.12
CA THR A 195 35.69 9.25 -14.73
C THR A 195 34.42 9.16 -13.88
N HIS A 196 33.26 8.90 -14.47
CA HIS A 196 32.03 8.78 -13.68
C HIS A 196 31.90 7.35 -13.16
N ILE A 197 32.18 7.16 -11.86
CA ILE A 197 32.30 5.83 -11.26
C ILE A 197 31.00 5.45 -10.57
N HIS A 198 30.40 4.33 -10.98
CA HIS A 198 29.16 3.79 -10.40
C HIS A 198 29.40 2.63 -9.44
N ALA A 199 30.43 1.83 -9.70
CA ALA A 199 30.74 0.64 -8.91
C ALA A 199 32.24 0.45 -8.76
N LEU A 200 32.66 -0.08 -7.61
CA LEU A 200 34.02 -0.51 -7.34
C LEU A 200 33.99 -1.88 -6.69
N ALA A 201 34.90 -2.77 -7.09
CA ALA A 201 35.11 -4.05 -6.42
C ALA A 201 36.60 -4.40 -6.43
N ALA A 202 37.07 -5.07 -5.38
CA ALA A 202 38.47 -5.46 -5.24
C ALA A 202 38.62 -6.98 -5.08
N SER A 203 39.70 -7.52 -5.64
CA SER A 203 40.11 -8.92 -5.52
C SER A 203 41.64 -9.00 -5.39
N GLY A 204 42.14 -9.20 -4.17
CA GLY A 204 43.58 -9.09 -3.93
C GLY A 204 44.09 -7.69 -4.31
N ALA A 205 45.12 -7.60 -5.15
CA ALA A 205 45.64 -6.33 -5.66
C ALA A 205 44.80 -5.69 -6.78
N ASN A 206 43.88 -6.46 -7.38
CA ASN A 206 43.10 -6.01 -8.52
C ASN A 206 41.91 -5.18 -8.05
N VAL A 207 41.68 -4.05 -8.71
CA VAL A 207 40.51 -3.19 -8.49
C VAL A 207 39.79 -2.98 -9.82
N PHE A 208 38.48 -3.22 -9.82
CA PHE A 208 37.61 -3.01 -10.95
C PHE A 208 36.77 -1.76 -10.72
N ALA A 209 36.65 -0.91 -11.74
CA ALA A 209 35.80 0.27 -11.75
C ALA A 209 34.75 0.16 -12.87
N GLY A 210 33.48 0.16 -12.47
CA GLY A 210 32.34 0.26 -13.38
C GLY A 210 32.01 1.73 -13.63
N THR A 211 31.90 2.10 -14.90
CA THR A 211 31.74 3.49 -15.34
C THR A 211 30.53 3.66 -16.26
N ASP A 212 30.25 4.88 -16.72
CA ASP A 212 29.28 5.10 -17.81
C ASP A 212 29.69 4.42 -19.12
N ASN A 213 30.98 4.11 -19.30
CA ASN A 213 31.51 3.51 -20.51
C ASN A 213 32.43 2.31 -20.31
N GLY A 214 31.92 1.32 -19.58
CA GLY A 214 32.50 -0.02 -19.44
C GLY A 214 33.22 -0.20 -18.11
N VAL A 215 34.11 -1.20 -18.08
CA VAL A 215 34.89 -1.60 -16.92
C VAL A 215 36.35 -1.27 -17.13
N PHE A 216 36.98 -0.70 -16.10
CA PHE A 216 38.42 -0.53 -16.01
C PHE A 216 38.98 -1.46 -14.94
N LEU A 217 40.16 -2.00 -15.20
CA LEU A 217 40.91 -2.85 -14.29
C LEU A 217 42.24 -2.17 -13.94
N SER A 218 42.52 -2.08 -12.65
CA SER A 218 43.85 -1.84 -12.13
C SER A 218 44.39 -3.13 -11.52
N THR A 219 45.64 -3.48 -11.81
CA THR A 219 46.35 -4.62 -11.22
C THR A 219 47.43 -4.19 -10.22
N ASP A 220 47.47 -2.90 -9.89
CA ASP A 220 48.55 -2.26 -9.13
C ASP A 220 48.01 -1.34 -8.01
N PHE A 221 46.92 -1.75 -7.37
CA PHE A 221 46.25 -0.98 -6.30
C PHE A 221 45.82 0.44 -6.73
N GLY A 222 45.29 0.55 -7.95
CA GLY A 222 44.72 1.79 -8.50
C GLY A 222 45.74 2.81 -8.97
N ILE A 223 47.02 2.46 -9.05
CA ILE A 223 48.05 3.38 -9.57
C ILE A 223 47.82 3.63 -11.06
N SER A 224 47.45 2.60 -11.82
CA SER A 224 47.09 2.69 -13.24
C SER A 224 45.89 1.83 -13.60
N TRP A 225 45.17 2.23 -14.65
CA TRP A 225 43.95 1.59 -15.12
C TRP A 225 44.04 1.27 -16.60
N ALA A 226 43.48 0.11 -16.97
CA ALA A 226 43.28 -0.31 -18.35
C ALA A 226 41.80 -0.62 -18.60
N ALA A 227 41.26 -0.20 -19.74
CA ALA A 227 39.91 -0.56 -20.13
C ALA A 227 39.84 -2.04 -20.53
N VAL A 228 38.96 -2.81 -19.90
CA VAL A 228 38.76 -4.24 -20.16
C VAL A 228 37.35 -4.49 -20.70
N ASN A 229 37.08 -3.97 -21.90
CA ASN A 229 35.71 -3.87 -22.45
C ASN A 229 35.36 -4.90 -23.52
N ILE A 230 36.22 -5.90 -23.78
CA ILE A 230 35.94 -6.93 -24.79
C ILE A 230 34.68 -7.70 -24.38
N GLY A 231 33.64 -7.69 -25.21
CA GLY A 231 32.36 -8.36 -24.94
C GLY A 231 31.33 -7.54 -24.15
N VAL A 232 31.66 -6.30 -23.76
CA VAL A 232 30.71 -5.36 -23.13
C VAL A 232 29.94 -4.63 -24.24
N THR A 233 28.63 -4.83 -24.33
CA THR A 233 27.78 -4.28 -25.42
C THR A 233 26.75 -3.24 -24.96
N ASN A 234 26.75 -2.88 -23.66
CA ASN A 234 26.01 -1.76 -23.09
C ASN A 234 26.85 -1.18 -21.95
N THR A 235 27.01 0.13 -21.89
CA THR A 235 28.27 0.70 -21.41
C THR A 235 28.22 1.16 -19.95
N ALA A 236 27.04 1.44 -19.39
CA ALA A 236 26.96 1.82 -17.98
C ALA A 236 26.98 0.59 -17.06
N ILE A 237 28.01 0.48 -16.21
CA ILE A 237 28.22 -0.64 -15.28
C ILE A 237 27.92 -0.19 -13.85
N TYR A 238 26.78 -0.64 -13.31
CA TYR A 238 26.26 -0.17 -12.02
C TYR A 238 26.54 -1.10 -10.84
N ALA A 239 26.89 -2.35 -11.11
CA ALA A 239 27.22 -3.32 -10.06
C ALA A 239 28.46 -4.11 -10.45
N LEU A 240 29.32 -4.36 -9.47
CA LEU A 240 30.45 -5.28 -9.57
C LEU A 240 30.42 -6.21 -8.36
N ALA A 241 30.57 -7.50 -8.60
CA ALA A 241 30.69 -8.51 -7.54
C ALA A 241 31.87 -9.43 -7.83
N VAL A 242 32.62 -9.75 -6.79
CA VAL A 242 33.84 -10.56 -6.86
C VAL A 242 33.70 -11.74 -5.92
N SER A 243 34.08 -12.92 -6.38
CA SER A 243 34.38 -14.09 -5.56
C SER A 243 35.82 -14.54 -5.81
N ASP A 244 36.26 -15.58 -5.11
CA ASP A 244 37.61 -16.15 -5.30
C ASP A 244 37.87 -16.64 -6.73
N SER A 245 36.82 -16.93 -7.50
CA SER A 245 36.93 -17.52 -8.84
C SER A 245 36.36 -16.65 -9.96
N TYR A 246 35.51 -15.67 -9.66
CA TYR A 246 34.75 -14.95 -10.68
C TYR A 246 34.59 -13.47 -10.35
N VAL A 247 34.55 -12.66 -11.42
CA VAL A 247 34.13 -11.26 -11.36
C VAL A 247 32.91 -11.10 -12.25
N PHE A 248 31.87 -10.47 -11.71
CA PHE A 248 30.63 -10.20 -12.41
C PHE A 248 30.38 -8.70 -12.48
N ALA A 249 29.81 -8.27 -13.60
CA ALA A 249 29.37 -6.90 -13.81
C ALA A 249 27.88 -6.89 -14.15
N GLY A 250 27.14 -5.98 -13.52
CA GLY A 250 25.74 -5.67 -13.83
C GLY A 250 25.67 -4.35 -14.59
N SER A 251 24.95 -4.36 -15.72
CA SER A 251 24.75 -3.17 -16.55
C SER A 251 23.30 -2.71 -16.56
N ASP A 252 23.07 -1.46 -16.96
CA ASP A 252 21.73 -1.03 -17.39
C ASP A 252 21.43 -1.60 -18.79
N GLY A 253 20.17 -1.95 -19.09
CA GLY A 253 19.73 -2.56 -20.37
C GLY A 253 20.29 -3.97 -20.70
N GLY A 254 21.28 -4.43 -19.95
CA GLY A 254 20.91 -5.34 -18.91
C GLY A 254 21.37 -6.79 -18.99
N ARG A 255 22.63 -6.94 -18.63
CA ARG A 255 23.28 -8.22 -18.61
C ARG A 255 24.05 -8.31 -17.32
N VAL A 256 23.99 -9.47 -16.72
CA VAL A 256 25.10 -9.94 -15.93
C VAL A 256 26.16 -10.44 -16.92
N LEU A 257 27.34 -9.86 -16.81
CA LEU A 257 28.53 -10.23 -17.54
C LEU A 257 29.48 -10.93 -16.57
N ARG A 258 30.12 -12.01 -17.02
CA ARG A 258 31.17 -12.70 -16.26
C ARG A 258 32.51 -12.45 -16.91
N PHE A 259 33.47 -11.96 -16.13
CA PHE A 259 34.84 -11.76 -16.57
C PHE A 259 35.56 -13.08 -16.76
N THR A 260 36.42 -13.14 -17.77
CA THR A 260 37.32 -14.25 -18.05
C THR A 260 38.74 -13.72 -18.09
N SER A 261 39.59 -14.22 -17.20
CA SER A 261 41.01 -13.83 -17.13
C SER A 261 41.77 -14.23 -18.39
N THR A 262 41.34 -15.30 -19.06
CA THR A 262 41.80 -15.69 -20.39
C THR A 262 41.30 -14.69 -21.43
N GLY A 263 42.17 -13.78 -21.88
CA GLY A 263 41.84 -12.80 -22.93
C GLY A 263 41.12 -11.54 -22.44
N GLU A 264 41.08 -11.30 -21.12
CA GLU A 264 40.52 -10.09 -20.48
C GLU A 264 39.16 -9.67 -21.05
N SER A 265 38.24 -10.64 -21.13
CA SER A 265 36.96 -10.47 -21.84
C SER A 265 35.76 -10.82 -20.97
N TRP A 266 34.61 -10.29 -21.36
CA TRP A 266 33.33 -10.46 -20.69
C TRP A 266 32.39 -11.33 -21.52
N ALA A 267 31.76 -12.30 -20.87
CA ALA A 267 30.73 -13.13 -21.46
C ALA A 267 29.38 -12.88 -20.78
N ALA A 268 28.33 -12.71 -21.58
CA ALA A 268 26.97 -12.56 -21.09
C ALA A 268 26.44 -13.87 -20.47
N VAL A 269 25.89 -13.79 -19.27
CA VAL A 269 25.38 -14.94 -18.50
C VAL A 269 23.97 -14.62 -17.97
N ASN A 270 22.95 -14.71 -18.84
CA ASN A 270 21.62 -14.13 -18.62
C ASN A 270 20.45 -15.10 -18.83
N ILE A 271 20.70 -16.41 -18.94
CA ILE A 271 19.61 -17.35 -19.27
C ILE A 271 18.58 -17.34 -18.13
N GLY A 272 17.35 -16.87 -18.40
CA GLY A 272 16.29 -16.76 -17.40
C GLY A 272 16.27 -15.45 -16.60
N LEU A 273 17.16 -14.50 -16.89
CA LEU A 273 17.09 -13.14 -16.36
C LEU A 273 16.13 -12.31 -17.22
N THR A 274 14.89 -12.18 -16.77
CA THR A 274 13.79 -11.54 -17.53
C THR A 274 13.83 -10.03 -17.49
N ASN A 275 14.32 -9.44 -16.39
CA ASN A 275 14.64 -8.01 -16.30
C ASN A 275 16.15 -7.81 -16.39
N THR A 276 16.53 -7.04 -17.38
CA THR A 276 17.91 -6.89 -17.78
C THR A 276 18.62 -5.83 -16.91
N SER A 277 17.98 -4.74 -16.46
CA SER A 277 18.68 -3.64 -15.78
C SER A 277 19.13 -4.01 -14.36
N VAL A 278 20.40 -4.43 -14.20
CA VAL A 278 20.97 -4.91 -12.93
C VAL A 278 21.66 -3.78 -12.18
N ARG A 279 21.17 -3.48 -10.97
CA ARG A 279 21.67 -2.41 -10.10
C ARG A 279 22.52 -2.91 -8.94
N ALA A 280 22.30 -4.15 -8.50
CA ALA A 280 23.03 -4.75 -7.40
C ALA A 280 23.44 -6.19 -7.75
N LEU A 281 24.65 -6.58 -7.33
CA LEU A 281 25.14 -7.95 -7.39
C LEU A 281 25.77 -8.30 -6.05
N SER A 282 25.46 -9.47 -5.50
CA SER A 282 26.07 -9.93 -4.25
C SER A 282 26.08 -11.46 -4.17
N PHE A 283 27.07 -11.99 -3.47
CA PHE A 283 27.15 -13.42 -3.17
C PHE A 283 26.62 -13.70 -1.77
N ALA A 284 25.77 -14.72 -1.63
CA ALA A 284 25.44 -15.33 -0.35
C ALA A 284 25.81 -16.81 -0.41
N GLY A 285 26.92 -17.17 0.23
CA GLY A 285 27.57 -18.46 0.00
C GLY A 285 28.03 -18.61 -1.46
N THR A 286 27.65 -19.69 -2.11
CA THR A 286 27.96 -19.96 -3.54
C THR A 286 26.94 -19.36 -4.51
N ASN A 287 25.83 -18.82 -4.01
CA ASN A 287 24.75 -18.31 -4.83
C ASN A 287 25.01 -16.85 -5.19
N LEU A 288 24.79 -16.50 -6.46
CA LEU A 288 24.87 -15.14 -6.95
C LEU A 288 23.47 -14.54 -7.04
N TYR A 289 23.28 -13.37 -6.45
CA TYR A 289 22.02 -12.64 -6.47
C TYR A 289 22.16 -11.35 -7.29
N ALA A 290 21.12 -11.03 -8.06
CA ALA A 290 21.02 -9.81 -8.86
C ALA A 290 19.78 -9.02 -8.45
N GLY A 291 19.97 -7.79 -8.01
CA GLY A 291 18.91 -6.82 -7.79
C GLY A 291 18.73 -5.98 -9.05
N THR A 292 17.48 -5.86 -9.50
CA THR A 292 17.15 -5.19 -10.77
C THR A 292 16.31 -3.93 -10.55
N MET A 293 16.26 -3.09 -11.58
CA MET A 293 15.30 -1.98 -11.67
C MET A 293 13.98 -2.49 -12.24
N GLY A 294 13.03 -2.85 -11.36
CA GLY A 294 11.68 -3.23 -11.77
C GLY A 294 11.42 -4.74 -11.96
N GLY A 295 12.42 -5.59 -11.75
CA GLY A 295 12.27 -7.06 -11.78
C GLY A 295 12.49 -7.71 -10.42
N GLY A 296 12.83 -6.94 -9.38
CA GLY A 296 13.13 -7.46 -8.05
C GLY A 296 14.47 -8.18 -7.99
N VAL A 297 14.54 -9.28 -7.25
CA VAL A 297 15.73 -10.11 -7.06
C VAL A 297 15.66 -11.36 -7.94
N PHE A 298 16.79 -11.68 -8.56
CA PHE A 298 17.04 -12.95 -9.23
C PHE A 298 18.19 -13.68 -8.55
N VAL A 299 18.14 -15.01 -8.57
CA VAL A 299 19.19 -15.87 -8.02
C VAL A 299 19.75 -16.80 -9.09
N SER A 300 21.06 -17.02 -9.04
CA SER A 300 21.76 -18.02 -9.83
C SER A 300 22.51 -18.98 -8.93
N LEU A 301 22.23 -20.28 -9.11
CA LEU A 301 22.88 -21.39 -8.38
C LEU A 301 24.07 -21.98 -9.16
N ASN A 302 24.39 -21.42 -10.32
CA ASN A 302 25.39 -21.98 -11.25
C ASN A 302 26.29 -20.87 -11.86
N ASN A 303 26.74 -19.95 -11.01
CA ASN A 303 27.71 -18.91 -11.36
C ASN A 303 27.25 -18.02 -12.53
N GLY A 304 25.99 -17.60 -12.48
CA GLY A 304 25.36 -16.70 -13.44
C GLY A 304 24.83 -17.37 -14.70
N ILE A 305 25.10 -18.66 -14.96
CA ILE A 305 24.72 -19.30 -16.23
C ILE A 305 23.21 -19.28 -16.43
N ARG A 306 22.43 -19.63 -15.39
CA ARG A 306 20.96 -19.53 -15.37
C ARG A 306 20.49 -18.77 -14.14
N TRP A 307 19.40 -18.04 -14.31
CA TRP A 307 18.73 -17.24 -13.31
C TRP A 307 17.28 -17.67 -13.15
N SER A 308 16.78 -17.50 -11.93
CA SER A 308 15.36 -17.60 -11.60
C SER A 308 14.97 -16.40 -10.74
N GLU A 309 13.75 -15.91 -10.92
CA GLU A 309 13.16 -14.91 -10.03
C GLU A 309 13.10 -15.44 -8.60
N ASP A 310 13.51 -14.62 -7.64
CA ASP A 310 13.49 -14.91 -6.21
C ASP A 310 12.80 -13.75 -5.49
N ASN A 311 11.49 -13.68 -5.68
CA ASN A 311 10.71 -12.47 -5.46
C ASN A 311 9.51 -12.67 -4.52
N SER A 312 9.24 -13.89 -4.04
CA SER A 312 8.02 -14.14 -3.27
C SER A 312 8.05 -13.30 -2.01
N ASP A 313 6.96 -12.57 -1.76
CA ASP A 313 6.81 -11.64 -0.64
C ASP A 313 7.77 -10.41 -0.67
N LEU A 314 8.53 -10.21 -1.76
CA LEU A 314 9.29 -8.97 -2.03
C LEU A 314 8.36 -7.87 -2.58
N MET A 315 7.53 -7.32 -1.70
CA MET A 315 6.50 -6.32 -2.03
C MET A 315 7.15 -4.95 -2.29
N ASN A 316 7.49 -4.65 -3.53
CA ASN A 316 8.22 -3.43 -3.90
C ASN A 316 7.66 -2.71 -5.12
N VAL A 317 6.44 -3.06 -5.52
CA VAL A 317 5.76 -2.40 -6.63
C VAL A 317 4.55 -1.67 -6.08
N SER A 318 4.50 -0.35 -6.29
CA SER A 318 3.33 0.45 -5.97
C SER A 318 2.22 0.11 -6.96
N VAL A 319 1.06 -0.29 -6.45
CA VAL A 319 -0.17 -0.47 -7.23
C VAL A 319 -0.81 0.91 -7.31
N SER A 320 -1.04 1.41 -8.51
CA SER A 320 -1.64 2.72 -8.76
C SER A 320 -3.07 2.63 -9.28
N ALA A 321 -3.47 1.46 -9.76
CA ALA A 321 -4.83 1.18 -10.21
C ALA A 321 -5.15 -0.29 -10.03
N ILE A 322 -6.42 -0.61 -9.80
CA ILE A 322 -6.88 -1.97 -9.67
C ILE A 322 -8.20 -2.13 -10.41
N ALA A 323 -8.36 -3.24 -11.13
CA ALA A 323 -9.59 -3.56 -11.83
C ALA A 323 -9.90 -5.05 -11.74
N VAL A 324 -11.17 -5.37 -11.90
CA VAL A 324 -11.66 -6.74 -11.96
C VAL A 324 -12.23 -6.95 -13.36
N SER A 325 -11.80 -8.02 -14.02
CA SER A 325 -12.40 -8.49 -15.27
C SER A 325 -12.73 -9.96 -15.10
N ASP A 326 -14.01 -10.30 -15.23
CA ASP A 326 -14.57 -11.60 -14.88
C ASP A 326 -14.17 -12.04 -13.45
N ALA A 327 -13.38 -13.10 -13.31
CA ALA A 327 -12.87 -13.61 -12.04
C ALA A 327 -11.42 -13.16 -11.73
N ASN A 328 -10.79 -12.42 -12.66
CA ASN A 328 -9.39 -12.03 -12.55
C ASN A 328 -9.25 -10.62 -11.99
N LEU A 329 -8.26 -10.44 -11.12
CA LEU A 329 -7.85 -9.16 -10.58
C LEU A 329 -6.64 -8.65 -11.36
N PHE A 330 -6.66 -7.40 -11.77
CA PHE A 330 -5.57 -6.74 -12.47
C PHE A 330 -5.08 -5.55 -11.65
N ALA A 331 -3.77 -5.44 -11.50
CA ALA A 331 -3.10 -4.32 -10.87
C ALA A 331 -2.30 -3.56 -11.91
N GLY A 332 -2.61 -2.28 -12.06
CA GLY A 332 -1.75 -1.29 -12.69
C GLY A 332 -0.73 -0.80 -11.70
N THR A 333 0.52 -0.77 -12.12
CA THR A 333 1.64 -0.44 -11.26
C THR A 333 2.62 0.47 -11.97
N SER A 334 3.62 0.97 -11.24
CA SER A 334 4.77 1.66 -11.85
C SER A 334 5.59 0.78 -12.81
N GLN A 335 5.43 -0.55 -12.77
CA GLN A 335 6.22 -1.52 -13.53
C GLN A 335 5.41 -2.27 -14.60
N GLY A 336 4.15 -1.87 -14.82
CA GLY A 336 3.26 -2.48 -15.79
C GLY A 336 2.06 -3.14 -15.16
N VAL A 337 1.52 -4.14 -15.86
CA VAL A 337 0.28 -4.83 -15.50
C VAL A 337 0.56 -6.19 -14.90
N PHE A 338 -0.04 -6.43 -13.75
CA PHE A 338 -0.03 -7.74 -13.10
C PHE A 338 -1.45 -8.30 -13.03
N ARG A 339 -1.57 -9.62 -13.19
CA ARG A 339 -2.82 -10.35 -13.07
C ARG A 339 -2.74 -11.35 -11.94
N SER A 340 -3.81 -11.43 -11.16
CA SER A 340 -4.06 -12.47 -10.17
C SER A 340 -5.34 -13.21 -10.51
N THR A 341 -5.28 -14.53 -10.46
CA THR A 341 -6.44 -15.42 -10.68
C THR A 341 -6.93 -16.05 -9.38
N ASP A 342 -6.40 -15.62 -8.23
CA ASP A 342 -6.57 -16.24 -6.92
C ASP A 342 -6.76 -15.20 -5.80
N ASN A 343 -7.40 -14.07 -6.15
CA ASN A 343 -7.71 -12.96 -5.23
C ASN A 343 -6.46 -12.43 -4.49
N SER A 344 -5.45 -12.03 -5.27
CA SER A 344 -4.18 -11.46 -4.83
C SER A 344 -3.32 -12.41 -3.97
N SER A 345 -3.48 -13.73 -4.11
CA SER A 345 -2.61 -14.67 -3.42
C SER A 345 -1.32 -14.89 -4.20
N THR A 346 -1.38 -14.82 -5.53
CA THR A 346 -0.25 -14.75 -6.45
C THR A 346 -0.51 -13.72 -7.55
N TRP A 347 0.57 -13.19 -8.12
CA TRP A 347 0.55 -12.24 -9.23
C TRP A 347 1.49 -12.70 -10.34
N VAL A 348 1.05 -12.53 -11.57
CA VAL A 348 1.84 -12.77 -12.78
C VAL A 348 1.91 -11.47 -13.57
N ALA A 349 3.12 -11.04 -13.93
CA ALA A 349 3.28 -9.92 -14.86
C ALA A 349 2.72 -10.33 -16.22
N VAL A 350 1.80 -9.54 -16.78
CA VAL A 350 1.12 -9.86 -18.04
C VAL A 350 1.46 -8.89 -19.18
N GLY A 351 2.03 -7.71 -18.90
CA GLY A 351 2.54 -6.84 -19.97
C GLY A 351 2.72 -5.39 -19.55
N LEU A 352 3.03 -4.53 -20.52
CA LEU A 352 3.40 -3.12 -20.31
C LEU A 352 4.56 -2.96 -19.32
N THR A 353 5.55 -3.84 -19.41
CA THR A 353 6.74 -3.84 -18.54
C THR A 353 7.40 -2.47 -18.52
N ASN A 354 7.76 -1.96 -17.34
CA ASN A 354 8.35 -0.63 -17.13
C ASN A 354 7.45 0.54 -17.60
N THR A 355 6.15 0.30 -17.77
CA THR A 355 5.17 1.35 -18.07
C THR A 355 4.31 1.58 -16.84
N SER A 356 4.31 2.81 -16.31
CA SER A 356 3.45 3.16 -15.18
C SER A 356 2.00 3.18 -15.63
N ILE A 357 1.09 2.50 -14.92
CA ILE A 357 -0.34 2.44 -15.26
C ILE A 357 -1.19 3.04 -14.15
N THR A 358 -1.90 4.12 -14.45
CA THR A 358 -2.64 4.91 -13.46
C THR A 358 -4.15 4.70 -13.50
N SER A 359 -4.67 4.06 -14.55
CA SER A 359 -6.09 3.78 -14.67
C SER A 359 -6.36 2.48 -15.45
N PHE A 360 -7.48 1.84 -15.15
CA PHE A 360 -7.86 0.55 -15.72
C PHE A 360 -9.37 0.44 -15.94
N SER A 361 -9.77 -0.31 -16.97
CA SER A 361 -11.16 -0.69 -17.20
C SER A 361 -11.27 -1.95 -18.06
N SER A 362 -12.47 -2.53 -18.14
CA SER A 362 -12.79 -3.65 -19.01
C SER A 362 -14.11 -3.42 -19.74
N LEU A 363 -14.19 -3.88 -20.99
CA LEU A 363 -15.42 -3.88 -21.79
C LEU A 363 -15.51 -5.20 -22.56
N GLY A 364 -16.40 -6.09 -22.11
CA GLY A 364 -16.44 -7.47 -22.59
C GLY A 364 -15.11 -8.17 -22.32
N THR A 365 -14.53 -8.78 -23.35
CA THR A 365 -13.23 -9.46 -23.27
C THR A 365 -12.02 -8.54 -23.41
N TYR A 366 -12.24 -7.24 -23.60
CA TYR A 366 -11.15 -6.28 -23.76
C TYR A 366 -10.79 -5.64 -22.42
N LEU A 367 -9.49 -5.53 -22.17
CA LEU A 367 -8.93 -4.73 -21.08
C LEU A 367 -8.36 -3.44 -21.63
N PHE A 368 -8.52 -2.37 -20.87
CA PHE A 368 -7.97 -1.05 -21.18
C PHE A 368 -7.14 -0.56 -20.01
N ALA A 369 -5.94 -0.09 -20.31
CA ALA A 369 -5.00 0.49 -19.36
C ALA A 369 -4.65 1.90 -19.82
N GLY A 370 -4.60 2.85 -18.90
CA GLY A 370 -4.28 4.24 -19.18
C GLY A 370 -3.14 4.72 -18.31
N ASN A 371 -2.33 5.64 -18.84
CA ASN A 371 -1.28 6.29 -18.07
C ASN A 371 -1.18 7.79 -18.36
N ASN A 372 -0.19 8.43 -17.75
CA ASN A 372 -0.03 9.88 -17.82
C ASN A 372 0.73 10.37 -19.07
N TYR A 373 1.21 9.47 -19.94
CA TYR A 373 2.19 9.83 -20.98
C TYR A 373 1.88 9.22 -22.36
N ASP A 374 1.51 7.95 -22.40
CA ASP A 374 1.44 7.13 -23.60
C ASP A 374 0.00 6.84 -24.05
N GLY A 375 -1.00 7.26 -23.29
CA GLY A 375 -2.41 7.15 -23.65
C GLY A 375 -3.06 5.86 -23.18
N VAL A 376 -3.86 5.28 -24.05
CA VAL A 376 -4.65 4.08 -23.81
C VAL A 376 -4.01 2.88 -24.50
N PHE A 377 -3.82 1.81 -23.72
CA PHE A 377 -3.46 0.49 -24.20
C PHE A 377 -4.67 -0.43 -24.12
N ARG A 378 -4.79 -1.35 -25.08
CA ARG A 378 -5.84 -2.36 -25.13
C ARG A 378 -5.26 -3.76 -25.20
N SER A 379 -5.81 -4.68 -24.42
CA SER A 379 -5.59 -6.12 -24.55
C SER A 379 -6.89 -6.82 -24.93
N SER A 380 -6.78 -7.90 -25.72
CA SER A 380 -7.89 -8.77 -26.12
C SER A 380 -7.72 -10.22 -25.66
N ASN A 381 -6.75 -10.47 -24.78
CA ASN A 381 -6.32 -11.81 -24.35
C ASN A 381 -5.88 -11.81 -22.88
N ASP A 382 -6.73 -11.26 -22.00
CA ASP A 382 -6.53 -11.20 -20.55
C ASP A 382 -5.19 -10.61 -20.13
N GLY A 383 -4.74 -9.58 -20.85
CA GLY A 383 -3.54 -8.83 -20.56
C GLY A 383 -2.28 -9.45 -21.13
N ALA A 384 -2.31 -10.61 -21.80
CA ALA A 384 -1.09 -11.27 -22.29
C ALA A 384 -0.36 -10.47 -23.39
N ASN A 385 -1.10 -9.70 -24.19
CA ASN A 385 -0.56 -8.76 -25.15
C ASN A 385 -1.33 -7.44 -25.12
N TRP A 386 -0.63 -6.34 -25.38
CA TRP A 386 -1.17 -4.98 -25.37
C TRP A 386 -0.83 -4.24 -26.65
N ALA A 387 -1.76 -3.42 -27.13
CA ALA A 387 -1.57 -2.51 -28.24
C ALA A 387 -1.98 -1.09 -27.83
N SER A 388 -1.20 -0.07 -28.22
CA SER A 388 -1.60 1.32 -28.07
C SER A 388 -2.75 1.65 -29.03
N VAL A 389 -3.79 2.32 -28.52
CA VAL A 389 -5.04 2.59 -29.24
C VAL A 389 -5.46 4.05 -29.10
N ASN A 390 -4.60 4.97 -29.53
CA ASN A 390 -4.72 6.40 -29.28
C ASN A 390 -5.31 7.22 -30.43
N THR A 391 -5.75 6.58 -31.51
CA THR A 391 -6.23 7.30 -32.71
C THR A 391 -7.41 8.21 -32.37
N GLY A 392 -7.22 9.51 -32.54
CA GLY A 392 -8.25 10.54 -32.26
C GLY A 392 -8.21 11.13 -30.84
N LEU A 393 -7.33 10.63 -29.95
CA LEU A 393 -7.00 11.33 -28.72
C LEU A 393 -6.05 12.49 -29.04
N THR A 394 -6.35 13.68 -28.55
CA THR A 394 -5.44 14.85 -28.66
C THR A 394 -4.51 14.99 -27.47
N SER A 395 -4.85 14.36 -26.34
CA SER A 395 -4.02 14.22 -25.15
C SER A 395 -3.87 12.73 -24.79
N THR A 396 -2.64 12.32 -24.48
CA THR A 396 -2.30 10.95 -24.07
C THR A 396 -2.21 10.80 -22.55
N TRP A 397 -2.49 11.86 -21.79
CA TRP A 397 -2.54 11.76 -20.34
C TRP A 397 -3.94 11.36 -19.91
N VAL A 398 -4.11 10.09 -19.55
CA VAL A 398 -5.41 9.49 -19.19
C VAL A 398 -5.65 9.59 -17.68
N TYR A 399 -6.82 10.12 -17.28
CA TYR A 399 -7.24 10.17 -15.89
C TYR A 399 -8.13 9.01 -15.49
N ALA A 400 -9.24 8.81 -16.20
CA ALA A 400 -10.24 7.81 -15.84
C ALA A 400 -10.92 7.23 -17.07
N PHE A 401 -11.43 6.00 -16.91
CA PHE A 401 -12.27 5.34 -17.89
C PHE A 401 -13.72 5.28 -17.42
N GLY A 402 -14.65 5.21 -18.38
CA GLY A 402 -16.05 4.89 -18.14
C GLY A 402 -16.59 3.97 -19.22
N VAL A 403 -17.49 3.05 -18.87
CA VAL A 403 -18.11 2.12 -19.81
C VAL A 403 -19.63 2.24 -19.77
N SER A 404 -20.27 2.40 -20.93
CA SER A 404 -21.74 2.36 -21.08
C SER A 404 -22.16 1.53 -22.28
N GLY A 405 -22.70 0.34 -22.03
CA GLY A 405 -23.05 -0.60 -23.09
C GLY A 405 -21.80 -0.92 -23.93
N THR A 406 -21.81 -0.57 -25.22
CA THR A 406 -20.68 -0.74 -26.14
C THR A 406 -19.77 0.49 -26.25
N ASN A 407 -20.06 1.57 -25.52
CA ASN A 407 -19.27 2.78 -25.55
C ASN A 407 -18.24 2.77 -24.43
N LEU A 408 -17.02 3.14 -24.78
CA LEU A 408 -15.92 3.40 -23.87
C LEU A 408 -15.66 4.90 -23.85
N PHE A 409 -15.45 5.44 -22.66
CA PHE A 409 -15.16 6.83 -22.40
C PHE A 409 -13.82 6.94 -21.70
N VAL A 410 -13.07 7.98 -22.01
CA VAL A 410 -11.81 8.31 -21.34
C VAL A 410 -11.77 9.81 -21.07
N SER A 411 -11.36 10.21 -19.87
CA SER A 411 -10.97 11.59 -19.59
C SER A 411 -9.48 11.74 -19.70
N THR A 412 -9.08 12.91 -20.18
CA THR A 412 -7.67 13.26 -20.38
C THR A 412 -7.33 14.57 -19.68
N TYR A 413 -6.04 14.79 -19.41
CA TYR A 413 -5.55 16.07 -18.92
C TYR A 413 -5.83 17.17 -19.93
N SER A 414 -6.57 18.20 -19.49
CA SER A 414 -6.92 19.44 -20.20
C SER A 414 -7.70 19.33 -21.51
N ASP A 415 -7.88 18.14 -22.09
CA ASP A 415 -8.60 17.92 -23.36
C ASP A 415 -10.00 17.32 -23.18
N GLY A 416 -10.43 17.09 -21.94
CA GLY A 416 -11.81 16.71 -21.64
C GLY A 416 -12.06 15.22 -21.83
N VAL A 417 -13.22 14.90 -22.41
CA VAL A 417 -13.77 13.55 -22.53
C VAL A 417 -13.78 13.12 -23.98
N PHE A 418 -13.31 11.90 -24.20
CA PHE A 418 -13.37 11.22 -25.49
C PHE A 418 -14.23 9.98 -25.40
N ARG A 419 -14.95 9.70 -26.48
CA ARG A 419 -15.78 8.51 -26.64
C ARG A 419 -15.28 7.64 -27.78
N SER A 420 -15.20 6.34 -27.52
CA SER A 420 -15.05 5.28 -28.50
C SER A 420 -16.30 4.42 -28.53
N ASN A 421 -16.75 4.07 -29.75
CA ASN A 421 -17.84 3.12 -30.00
C ASN A 421 -17.35 1.87 -30.76
N ASN A 422 -16.03 1.70 -30.87
CA ASN A 422 -15.37 0.63 -31.62
C ASN A 422 -14.24 -0.02 -30.79
N ASN A 423 -14.52 -0.27 -29.51
CA ASN A 423 -13.63 -0.92 -28.55
C ASN A 423 -12.25 -0.25 -28.45
N GLY A 424 -12.23 1.08 -28.39
CA GLY A 424 -11.03 1.90 -28.25
C GLY A 424 -10.21 2.08 -29.52
N THR A 425 -10.61 1.52 -30.66
CA THR A 425 -9.83 1.62 -31.92
C THR A 425 -9.71 3.06 -32.40
N SER A 426 -10.74 3.89 -32.17
CA SER A 426 -10.66 5.33 -32.37
C SER A 426 -11.52 6.09 -31.36
N TRP A 427 -11.18 7.36 -31.17
CA TRP A 427 -11.77 8.24 -30.17
C TRP A 427 -12.26 9.55 -30.79
N ASN A 428 -13.37 10.08 -30.26
CA ASN A 428 -13.92 11.37 -30.65
C ASN A 428 -14.15 12.22 -29.40
N ALA A 429 -13.70 13.47 -29.44
CA ALA A 429 -13.97 14.43 -28.37
C ALA A 429 -15.48 14.71 -28.25
N ILE A 430 -15.97 14.78 -27.01
CA ILE A 430 -17.39 14.99 -26.69
C ILE A 430 -17.52 16.02 -25.57
N ASN A 431 -17.05 17.24 -25.82
CA ASN A 431 -16.86 18.27 -24.79
C ASN A 431 -17.87 19.44 -24.86
N THR A 432 -18.86 19.38 -25.75
CA THR A 432 -19.81 20.50 -25.92
C THR A 432 -20.56 20.77 -24.61
N GLY A 433 -20.45 21.98 -24.08
CA GLY A 433 -21.05 22.39 -22.79
C GLY A 433 -20.27 21.99 -21.55
N LEU A 434 -19.15 21.25 -21.69
CA LEU A 434 -18.24 20.93 -20.59
C LEU A 434 -17.23 22.09 -20.45
N THR A 435 -17.54 23.05 -19.57
CA THR A 435 -16.73 24.28 -19.43
C THR A 435 -15.44 24.09 -18.66
N ASN A 436 -15.18 22.89 -18.13
CA ASN A 436 -13.91 22.50 -17.53
C ASN A 436 -13.55 21.09 -17.99
N THR A 437 -12.41 20.98 -18.66
CA THR A 437 -11.94 19.77 -19.33
C THR A 437 -11.04 18.89 -18.46
N ASP A 438 -10.69 19.32 -17.24
CA ASP A 438 -9.97 18.47 -16.27
C ASP A 438 -10.96 17.57 -15.52
N VAL A 439 -11.36 16.48 -16.17
CA VAL A 439 -12.31 15.49 -15.64
C VAL A 439 -11.57 14.39 -14.89
N MET A 440 -11.72 14.39 -13.57
CA MET A 440 -11.05 13.47 -12.64
C MET A 440 -11.82 12.17 -12.42
N ALA A 441 -13.15 12.20 -12.54
CA ALA A 441 -14.00 11.05 -12.24
C ALA A 441 -15.17 10.91 -13.22
N PHE A 442 -15.58 9.67 -13.49
CA PHE A 442 -16.79 9.36 -14.24
C PHE A 442 -17.73 8.46 -13.46
N ALA A 443 -19.02 8.69 -13.66
CA ALA A 443 -20.03 7.68 -13.40
C ALA A 443 -21.07 7.65 -14.51
N ILE A 444 -21.65 6.47 -14.73
CA ILE A 444 -22.51 6.19 -15.86
C ILE A 444 -23.73 5.40 -15.37
N SER A 445 -24.92 5.81 -15.81
CA SER A 445 -26.16 5.07 -15.61
C SER A 445 -27.00 5.10 -16.89
N GLY A 446 -26.97 4.00 -17.65
CA GLY A 446 -27.57 3.95 -18.98
C GLY A 446 -26.95 5.01 -19.90
N THR A 447 -27.79 5.85 -20.52
CA THR A 447 -27.33 6.94 -21.40
C THR A 447 -26.89 8.21 -20.65
N LYS A 448 -27.05 8.24 -19.32
CA LYS A 448 -26.63 9.37 -18.50
C LYS A 448 -25.18 9.23 -18.10
N LEU A 449 -24.40 10.27 -18.35
CA LEU A 449 -23.00 10.38 -17.94
C LEU A 449 -22.85 11.49 -16.91
N PHE A 450 -21.96 11.30 -15.97
CA PHE A 450 -21.57 12.31 -14.98
C PHE A 450 -20.05 12.45 -15.00
N ALA A 451 -19.58 13.69 -15.11
CA ALA A 451 -18.17 14.05 -15.11
C ALA A 451 -17.87 14.88 -13.87
N GLY A 452 -17.00 14.38 -13.00
CA GLY A 452 -16.46 15.08 -11.85
C GLY A 452 -15.21 15.83 -12.26
N THR A 453 -15.18 17.14 -12.04
CA THR A 453 -14.09 18.02 -12.51
C THR A 453 -13.20 18.49 -11.37
N TYR A 454 -11.99 18.91 -11.72
CA TYR A 454 -11.13 19.66 -10.81
C TYR A 454 -11.60 21.13 -10.73
N GLY A 455 -12.30 21.47 -9.64
CA GLY A 455 -12.65 22.85 -9.29
C GLY A 455 -14.02 23.34 -9.75
N MET A 456 -14.71 22.64 -10.66
CA MET A 456 -16.05 23.07 -11.13
C MET A 456 -17.20 22.17 -10.70
N GLY A 457 -16.93 21.10 -9.94
CA GLY A 457 -17.96 20.19 -9.45
C GLY A 457 -18.39 19.17 -10.51
N VAL A 458 -19.69 18.88 -10.61
CA VAL A 458 -20.22 17.80 -11.46
C VAL A 458 -20.96 18.35 -12.67
N PHE A 459 -20.65 17.81 -13.84
CA PHE A 459 -21.41 17.97 -15.08
C PHE A 459 -22.18 16.70 -15.39
N SER A 460 -23.35 16.84 -16.00
CA SER A 460 -24.16 15.72 -16.45
C SER A 460 -24.46 15.81 -17.94
N SER A 461 -24.63 14.66 -18.57
CA SER A 461 -25.08 14.51 -19.94
C SER A 461 -26.16 13.44 -20.01
N THR A 462 -27.22 13.67 -20.77
CA THR A 462 -28.32 12.71 -20.98
C THR A 462 -28.29 12.05 -22.36
N ASN A 463 -27.32 12.44 -23.20
CA ASN A 463 -27.22 12.08 -24.62
C ASN A 463 -25.85 11.46 -24.95
N ASN A 464 -25.32 10.59 -24.07
CA ASN A 464 -24.02 9.92 -24.24
C ASN A 464 -22.86 10.89 -24.51
N GLY A 465 -22.87 12.03 -23.81
CA GLY A 465 -21.77 12.99 -23.80
C GLY A 465 -21.80 14.01 -24.93
N THR A 466 -22.77 13.95 -25.85
CA THR A 466 -22.84 14.92 -26.95
C THR A 466 -23.04 16.35 -26.45
N ASN A 467 -23.78 16.56 -25.35
CA ASN A 467 -23.83 17.83 -24.64
C ASN A 467 -23.76 17.61 -23.13
N TRP A 468 -23.08 18.53 -22.44
CA TRP A 468 -22.94 18.55 -21.00
C TRP A 468 -23.57 19.81 -20.40
N THR A 469 -24.09 19.66 -19.19
CA THR A 469 -24.63 20.76 -18.38
C THR A 469 -24.08 20.67 -16.97
N ALA A 470 -23.64 21.81 -16.42
CA ALA A 470 -23.24 21.88 -15.02
C ALA A 470 -24.44 21.56 -14.10
N THR A 471 -24.20 20.79 -13.05
CA THR A 471 -25.20 20.48 -12.02
C THR A 471 -25.19 21.54 -10.92
N SER A 472 -26.05 21.39 -9.89
CA SER A 472 -26.04 22.32 -8.75
C SER A 472 -24.80 22.15 -7.85
N LEU A 473 -24.04 21.05 -7.96
CA LEU A 473 -22.78 20.87 -7.24
C LEU A 473 -21.66 21.57 -8.00
N THR A 474 -21.38 22.81 -7.60
CA THR A 474 -20.40 23.69 -8.24
C THR A 474 -19.23 24.00 -7.31
N GLN A 475 -18.11 24.48 -7.86
CA GLN A 475 -16.94 24.93 -7.09
C GLN A 475 -16.35 23.87 -6.15
N LYS A 476 -16.32 22.61 -6.59
CA LYS A 476 -15.75 21.48 -5.84
C LYS A 476 -14.75 20.72 -6.69
N ASN A 477 -13.72 20.20 -6.05
CA ASN A 477 -12.84 19.18 -6.60
C ASN A 477 -13.50 17.82 -6.40
N VAL A 478 -13.91 17.17 -7.48
CA VAL A 478 -14.61 15.88 -7.44
C VAL A 478 -13.64 14.77 -7.84
N ASN A 479 -13.15 14.03 -6.85
CA ASN A 479 -12.15 12.96 -7.06
C ASN A 479 -12.78 11.62 -7.43
N ALA A 480 -14.03 11.38 -6.99
CA ALA A 480 -14.72 10.13 -7.24
C ALA A 480 -16.21 10.36 -7.48
N LEU A 481 -16.77 9.56 -8.38
CA LEU A 481 -18.21 9.46 -8.60
C LEU A 481 -18.63 7.99 -8.52
N ALA A 482 -19.78 7.74 -7.88
CA ALA A 482 -20.35 6.41 -7.82
C ALA A 482 -21.88 6.48 -7.93
N ILE A 483 -22.49 5.46 -8.54
CA ILE A 483 -23.94 5.36 -8.71
C ILE A 483 -24.44 4.06 -8.09
N SER A 484 -25.43 4.16 -7.21
CA SER A 484 -26.17 3.03 -6.66
C SER A 484 -27.66 3.24 -6.92
N GLY A 485 -28.22 2.52 -7.89
CA GLY A 485 -29.60 2.74 -8.33
C GLY A 485 -29.82 4.18 -8.82
N SER A 486 -30.72 4.93 -8.16
CA SER A 486 -30.99 6.35 -8.45
C SER A 486 -30.11 7.33 -7.68
N TYR A 487 -29.26 6.85 -6.77
CA TYR A 487 -28.40 7.67 -5.94
C TYR A 487 -27.07 7.92 -6.64
N LEU A 488 -26.68 9.18 -6.75
CA LEU A 488 -25.38 9.60 -7.26
C LEU A 488 -24.56 10.21 -6.13
N PHE A 489 -23.34 9.72 -5.96
CA PHE A 489 -22.41 10.14 -4.92
C PHE A 489 -21.20 10.82 -5.55
N ALA A 490 -20.77 11.93 -4.95
CA ALA A 490 -19.56 12.65 -5.30
C ALA A 490 -18.64 12.72 -4.10
N GLY A 491 -17.49 12.05 -4.20
CA GLY A 491 -16.39 12.16 -3.26
C GLY A 491 -15.56 13.40 -3.61
N THR A 492 -15.42 14.31 -2.66
CA THR A 492 -14.74 15.59 -2.85
C THR A 492 -13.65 15.80 -1.79
N THR A 493 -12.89 16.89 -1.92
CA THR A 493 -11.98 17.37 -0.86
C THR A 493 -12.70 17.75 0.44
N ASP A 494 -14.00 18.04 0.38
CA ASP A 494 -14.82 18.55 1.48
C ASP A 494 -15.88 17.54 1.97
N GLY A 495 -15.78 16.29 1.53
CA GLY A 495 -16.64 15.19 1.95
C GLY A 495 -17.43 14.57 0.80
N ILE A 496 -18.46 13.81 1.17
CA ILE A 496 -19.36 13.14 0.24
C ILE A 496 -20.62 13.97 0.07
N TYR A 497 -20.95 14.21 -1.19
CA TYR A 497 -22.22 14.79 -1.60
C TYR A 497 -23.09 13.71 -2.25
N LEU A 498 -24.38 13.72 -1.94
CA LEU A 498 -25.37 12.79 -2.46
C LEU A 498 -26.45 13.56 -3.20
N SER A 499 -26.80 13.06 -4.38
CA SER A 499 -27.99 13.45 -5.11
C SER A 499 -28.98 12.27 -5.19
N THR A 500 -30.22 12.53 -4.80
CA THR A 500 -31.32 11.55 -4.83
C THR A 500 -32.28 11.78 -6.01
N ASP A 501 -32.05 12.83 -6.80
CA ASP A 501 -32.93 13.34 -7.84
C ASP A 501 -32.23 13.47 -9.20
N ASN A 502 -31.32 12.54 -9.49
CA ASN A 502 -30.52 12.50 -10.71
C ASN A 502 -29.69 13.76 -10.96
N SER A 503 -28.87 14.16 -9.99
CA SER A 503 -27.92 15.30 -10.03
C SER A 503 -28.55 16.70 -10.06
N THR A 504 -29.85 16.82 -9.80
CA THR A 504 -30.54 18.12 -9.83
C THR A 504 -30.25 18.90 -8.56
N THR A 505 -30.26 18.23 -7.41
CA THR A 505 -29.85 18.77 -6.12
C THR A 505 -28.84 17.86 -5.44
N TRP A 506 -28.03 18.46 -4.57
CA TRP A 506 -26.97 17.78 -3.84
C TRP A 506 -26.99 18.19 -2.37
N GLY A 507 -26.90 17.22 -1.47
CA GLY A 507 -26.71 17.43 -0.04
C GLY A 507 -25.37 16.86 0.43
N ALA A 508 -24.79 17.43 1.48
CA ALA A 508 -23.58 16.90 2.09
C ALA A 508 -23.93 15.84 3.15
N PHE A 509 -23.37 14.63 3.04
CA PHE A 509 -23.68 13.50 3.93
C PHE A 509 -22.40 12.90 4.52
N ASN A 510 -21.86 13.61 5.51
CA ASN A 510 -20.55 13.34 6.10
C ASN A 510 -20.61 12.77 7.52
N ALA A 511 -21.80 12.40 8.01
CA ALA A 511 -21.97 11.90 9.36
C ALA A 511 -21.10 10.65 9.58
N GLY A 512 -20.16 10.71 10.51
CA GLY A 512 -19.23 9.62 10.84
C GLY A 512 -17.93 9.58 10.03
N LEU A 513 -17.76 10.42 9.00
CA LEU A 513 -16.45 10.60 8.34
C LEU A 513 -15.53 11.44 9.23
N THR A 514 -14.44 10.86 9.71
CA THR A 514 -13.44 11.58 10.50
C THR A 514 -12.45 12.37 9.64
N ASN A 515 -12.30 11.97 8.37
CA ASN A 515 -11.58 12.73 7.35
C ASN A 515 -12.51 12.92 6.14
N LYS A 516 -12.63 14.16 5.67
CA LYS A 516 -13.53 14.55 4.58
C LYS A 516 -12.87 14.56 3.21
N TYR A 517 -11.55 14.39 3.13
CA TYR A 517 -10.87 14.32 1.84
C TYR A 517 -11.07 12.92 1.26
N VAL A 518 -12.09 12.77 0.42
CA VAL A 518 -12.49 11.50 -0.20
C VAL A 518 -11.78 11.37 -1.55
N TYR A 519 -11.04 10.28 -1.73
CA TYR A 519 -10.35 9.98 -2.99
C TYR A 519 -11.12 9.03 -3.88
N THR A 520 -11.75 8.03 -3.29
CA THR A 520 -12.33 6.92 -4.04
C THR A 520 -13.63 6.45 -3.40
N LEU A 521 -14.54 5.98 -4.25
CA LEU A 521 -15.83 5.42 -3.85
C LEU A 521 -15.99 4.06 -4.54
N ALA A 522 -16.48 3.07 -3.81
CA ALA A 522 -16.80 1.76 -4.36
C ALA A 522 -18.14 1.27 -3.81
N ILE A 523 -18.80 0.36 -4.54
CA ILE A 523 -20.10 -0.20 -4.16
C ILE A 523 -20.02 -1.71 -4.23
N ALA A 524 -20.47 -2.39 -3.17
CA ALA A 524 -20.66 -3.84 -3.15
C ALA A 524 -22.09 -4.16 -2.70
N GLY A 525 -22.93 -4.62 -3.63
CA GLY A 525 -24.35 -4.80 -3.37
C GLY A 525 -25.00 -3.48 -2.94
N THR A 526 -25.54 -3.42 -1.72
CA THR A 526 -26.15 -2.21 -1.14
C THR A 526 -25.19 -1.39 -0.28
N THR A 527 -23.97 -1.87 -0.03
CA THR A 527 -22.99 -1.17 0.82
C THR A 527 -22.11 -0.27 -0.03
N LEU A 528 -21.97 0.98 0.40
CA LEU A 528 -21.03 1.94 -0.16
C LEU A 528 -19.75 1.97 0.67
N PHE A 529 -18.62 2.16 0.00
CA PHE A 529 -17.31 2.34 0.63
C PHE A 529 -16.68 3.66 0.16
N ALA A 530 -15.99 4.33 1.07
CA ALA A 530 -15.23 5.54 0.79
C ALA A 530 -13.80 5.40 1.30
N GLY A 531 -12.84 5.62 0.42
CA GLY A 531 -11.42 5.74 0.76
C GLY A 531 -11.04 7.21 0.89
N THR A 532 -10.29 7.56 1.94
CA THR A 532 -9.96 8.94 2.28
C THR A 532 -8.44 9.16 2.34
N TYR A 533 -7.99 10.42 2.24
CA TYR A 533 -6.56 10.79 2.32
C TYR A 533 -5.89 10.46 3.67
N GLY A 534 -6.64 10.08 4.70
CA GLY A 534 -6.05 9.82 6.02
C GLY A 534 -6.99 9.34 7.11
N GLY A 535 -8.28 9.13 6.80
CA GLY A 535 -9.24 8.52 7.71
C GLY A 535 -9.43 7.02 7.48
N GLY A 536 -8.74 6.43 6.50
CA GLY A 536 -8.89 5.04 6.09
C GLY A 536 -10.12 4.81 5.22
N VAL A 537 -10.69 3.62 5.35
CA VAL A 537 -11.90 3.16 4.65
C VAL A 537 -13.12 3.35 5.55
N PHE A 538 -14.18 3.93 4.99
CA PHE A 538 -15.49 4.03 5.62
C PHE A 538 -16.52 3.22 4.83
N SER A 539 -17.49 2.64 5.53
CA SER A 539 -18.63 1.94 4.92
C SER A 539 -19.95 2.60 5.29
N SER A 540 -20.91 2.55 4.37
CA SER A 540 -22.29 2.96 4.59
C SER A 540 -23.27 1.90 4.10
N SER A 541 -24.18 1.48 4.97
CA SER A 541 -25.26 0.53 4.68
C SER A 541 -26.64 1.21 4.55
N ASN A 542 -26.68 2.54 4.60
CA ASN A 542 -27.90 3.34 4.57
C ASN A 542 -27.86 4.40 3.46
N ASN A 543 -27.45 3.98 2.27
CA ASN A 543 -27.37 4.81 1.06
C ASN A 543 -26.53 6.08 1.25
N GLY A 544 -25.43 5.99 2.00
CA GLY A 544 -24.47 7.08 2.20
C GLY A 544 -24.93 8.18 3.16
N THR A 545 -26.04 8.00 3.87
CA THR A 545 -26.53 9.01 4.82
C THR A 545 -25.68 9.10 6.10
N SER A 546 -25.06 7.99 6.50
CA SER A 546 -24.00 7.97 7.51
C SER A 546 -22.93 6.93 7.20
N TRP A 547 -21.76 7.12 7.80
CA TRP A 547 -20.54 6.35 7.54
C TRP A 547 -19.95 5.82 8.84
N ILE A 548 -19.40 4.62 8.77
CA ILE A 548 -18.70 3.96 9.89
C ILE A 548 -17.30 3.60 9.41
N ALA A 549 -16.28 3.92 10.21
CA ALA A 549 -14.91 3.54 9.92
C ALA A 549 -14.77 2.01 9.90
N ALA A 550 -14.18 1.47 8.84
CA ALA A 550 -13.99 0.04 8.62
C ALA A 550 -12.51 -0.36 8.74
N ASN A 551 -11.74 0.29 9.61
CA ASN A 551 -10.26 0.27 9.61
C ASN A 551 -9.59 -0.82 10.45
N ASN A 552 -10.33 -1.73 11.09
CA ASN A 552 -9.73 -2.76 11.94
C ASN A 552 -8.67 -3.56 11.15
N GLY A 553 -7.42 -3.57 11.61
CA GLY A 553 -6.28 -4.20 10.93
C GLY A 553 -5.63 -3.39 9.81
N LEU A 554 -6.19 -2.25 9.41
CA LEU A 554 -5.61 -1.36 8.40
C LEU A 554 -4.67 -0.36 9.07
N THR A 555 -3.36 -0.52 8.87
CA THR A 555 -2.34 0.34 9.49
C THR A 555 -2.07 1.63 8.72
N ALA A 556 -2.35 1.64 7.42
CA ALA A 556 -2.18 2.78 6.54
C ALA A 556 -3.53 3.38 6.15
N LEU A 557 -3.74 4.64 6.55
CA LEU A 557 -5.06 5.29 6.46
C LEU A 557 -5.22 6.21 5.24
N LYS A 558 -4.18 6.38 4.42
CA LYS A 558 -4.33 7.05 3.12
C LYS A 558 -4.76 6.01 2.10
N VAL A 559 -5.99 6.11 1.61
CA VAL A 559 -6.57 5.14 0.66
C VAL A 559 -6.73 5.84 -0.68
N TYR A 560 -5.96 5.42 -1.68
CA TYR A 560 -5.95 6.01 -3.01
C TYR A 560 -6.99 5.36 -3.93
N SER A 561 -7.15 4.05 -3.83
CA SER A 561 -8.09 3.29 -4.67
C SER A 561 -8.79 2.17 -3.92
N LEU A 562 -10.02 1.86 -4.34
CA LEU A 562 -10.84 0.76 -3.85
C LEU A 562 -11.31 -0.10 -5.02
N ALA A 563 -11.24 -1.42 -4.87
CA ALA A 563 -11.86 -2.36 -5.81
C ALA A 563 -12.66 -3.43 -5.08
N VAL A 564 -13.73 -3.87 -5.73
CA VAL A 564 -14.68 -4.85 -5.19
C VAL A 564 -14.68 -6.07 -6.10
N THR A 565 -14.41 -7.24 -5.53
CA THR A 565 -14.67 -8.55 -6.17
C THR A 565 -15.95 -9.15 -5.58
N ASN A 566 -16.32 -10.36 -5.97
CA ASN A 566 -17.45 -11.06 -5.31
C ASN A 566 -17.17 -11.41 -3.84
N THR A 567 -15.89 -11.48 -3.45
CA THR A 567 -15.46 -12.02 -2.15
C THR A 567 -14.75 -11.01 -1.25
N TYR A 568 -14.05 -10.02 -1.82
CA TYR A 568 -13.19 -9.09 -1.09
C TYR A 568 -13.39 -7.64 -1.53
N LEU A 569 -13.28 -6.72 -0.59
CA LEU A 569 -12.91 -5.34 -0.84
C LEU A 569 -11.39 -5.23 -0.77
N PHE A 570 -10.80 -4.59 -1.76
CA PHE A 570 -9.40 -4.23 -1.83
C PHE A 570 -9.24 -2.73 -1.59
N ALA A 571 -8.21 -2.36 -0.83
CA ALA A 571 -7.81 -0.97 -0.60
C ALA A 571 -6.32 -0.82 -0.90
N GLU A 572 -6.01 0.07 -1.82
CA GLU A 572 -4.65 0.49 -2.12
C GLU A 572 -4.32 1.72 -1.26
N THR A 573 -3.22 1.62 -0.51
CA THR A 573 -2.79 2.63 0.46
C THR A 573 -1.34 3.04 0.25
N ASP A 574 -0.88 4.04 1.00
CA ASP A 574 0.54 4.43 1.02
C ASP A 574 1.47 3.35 1.62
N ASP A 575 0.92 2.25 2.12
CA ASP A 575 1.63 1.07 2.59
C ASP A 575 1.19 -0.20 1.83
N GLY A 576 0.78 -0.06 0.57
CA GLY A 576 0.51 -1.17 -0.34
C GLY A 576 -0.94 -1.64 -0.41
N LEU A 577 -1.16 -2.85 -0.93
CA LEU A 577 -2.50 -3.41 -1.16
C LEU A 577 -3.01 -4.19 0.05
N TRP A 578 -4.25 -3.90 0.46
CA TRP A 578 -4.94 -4.56 1.56
C TRP A 578 -6.22 -5.21 1.05
N LYS A 579 -6.64 -6.30 1.69
CA LYS A 579 -7.92 -6.95 1.40
C LYS A 579 -8.69 -7.30 2.68
N ARG A 580 -10.01 -7.25 2.57
CA ARG A 580 -10.94 -7.68 3.62
C ARG A 580 -12.16 -8.40 3.02
N PRO A 581 -12.60 -9.55 3.58
CA PRO A 581 -13.75 -10.27 3.06
C PRO A 581 -15.03 -9.43 3.08
N LEU A 582 -15.74 -9.36 1.95
CA LEU A 582 -17.00 -8.62 1.84
C LEU A 582 -18.07 -9.19 2.77
N SER A 583 -18.11 -10.51 2.98
CA SER A 583 -19.05 -11.13 3.91
C SER A 583 -18.99 -10.55 5.33
N GLU A 584 -17.88 -9.91 5.71
CA GLU A 584 -17.68 -9.25 7.01
C GLU A 584 -18.03 -7.76 7.01
N MET A 585 -18.32 -7.20 5.82
CA MET A 585 -18.60 -5.77 5.59
C MET A 585 -19.98 -5.55 4.96
N THR A 586 -20.56 -6.58 4.38
CA THR A 586 -21.87 -6.58 3.70
C THR A 586 -22.88 -7.49 4.40
N SER A 587 -22.48 -8.20 5.47
CA SER A 587 -23.44 -8.95 6.25
C SER A 587 -24.53 -8.01 6.76
N VAL A 588 -25.78 -8.45 6.64
CA VAL A 588 -26.90 -7.95 7.44
C VAL A 588 -26.72 -8.44 8.88
N ASP A 589 -25.52 -8.27 9.43
CA ASP A 589 -25.35 -8.25 10.86
C ASP A 589 -25.91 -6.90 11.27
N ARG A 590 -27.14 -6.95 11.78
CA ARG A 590 -27.63 -5.91 12.66
C ARG A 590 -26.57 -5.74 13.74
N LEU A 591 -25.64 -4.80 13.54
CA LEU A 591 -25.12 -4.03 14.66
C LEU A 591 -26.39 -3.63 15.41
N PRO A 592 -26.55 -3.99 16.70
CA PRO A 592 -27.69 -3.54 17.45
C PRO A 592 -27.68 -2.03 17.32
N SER A 593 -28.64 -1.50 16.57
CA SER A 593 -29.03 -0.11 16.74
C SER A 593 -29.47 -0.07 18.20
N ASP A 594 -28.61 0.45 19.08
CA ASP A 594 -28.96 0.73 20.47
C ASP A 594 -30.16 1.69 20.57
N VAL A 595 -30.60 2.23 19.43
CA VAL A 595 -31.87 2.92 19.26
C VAL A 595 -32.95 1.93 18.76
N PRO A 596 -33.94 1.58 19.59
CA PRO A 596 -35.07 0.77 19.18
C PRO A 596 -35.85 1.38 18.03
N ALA A 597 -36.33 0.58 17.07
CA ALA A 597 -37.10 1.08 15.93
C ALA A 597 -38.54 1.54 16.28
N ARG A 598 -39.06 1.17 17.46
CA ARG A 598 -40.42 1.48 17.90
C ARG A 598 -40.55 1.48 19.42
N PHE A 599 -41.59 2.15 19.92
CA PHE A 599 -42.01 1.98 21.31
C PHE A 599 -42.44 0.53 21.56
N LYS A 600 -42.06 -0.03 22.70
CA LYS A 600 -42.43 -1.39 23.10
C LYS A 600 -42.45 -1.51 24.62
N LEU A 601 -43.52 -2.05 25.19
CA LEU A 601 -43.52 -2.56 26.55
C LEU A 601 -43.28 -4.08 26.55
N GLY A 602 -42.29 -4.55 27.29
CA GLY A 602 -41.95 -5.96 27.45
C GLY A 602 -42.87 -6.66 28.45
N GLN A 603 -43.03 -7.98 28.32
CA GLN A 603 -43.62 -8.79 29.38
C GLN A 603 -42.64 -8.82 30.57
N ASN A 604 -43.15 -8.58 31.77
CA ASN A 604 -42.34 -8.64 32.98
C ASN A 604 -41.75 -10.04 33.16
N TYR A 605 -40.53 -10.14 33.69
CA TYR A 605 -39.90 -11.42 34.02
C TYR A 605 -39.25 -11.37 35.42
N PRO A 606 -39.46 -12.40 36.26
CA PRO A 606 -40.35 -13.54 36.04
C PRO A 606 -41.84 -13.15 36.00
N ASN A 607 -42.71 -13.97 35.40
CA ASN A 607 -44.17 -13.85 35.50
C ASN A 607 -44.83 -15.25 35.42
N PRO A 608 -45.46 -15.78 36.47
CA PRO A 608 -45.67 -15.14 37.78
C PRO A 608 -44.38 -14.85 38.56
N PHE A 609 -44.41 -13.89 39.50
CA PHE A 609 -43.23 -13.44 40.27
C PHE A 609 -43.48 -13.42 41.78
N ASN A 610 -42.41 -13.46 42.57
CA ASN A 610 -42.44 -13.41 44.04
C ASN A 610 -41.11 -12.90 44.64
N PRO A 611 -41.08 -11.79 45.41
CA PRO A 611 -41.94 -10.62 45.30
C PRO A 611 -41.41 -9.63 44.24
N THR A 612 -40.37 -9.99 43.49
CA THR A 612 -39.65 -9.07 42.58
C THR A 612 -39.76 -9.50 41.12
N THR A 613 -39.99 -8.53 40.23
CA THR A 613 -39.97 -8.70 38.78
C THR A 613 -39.29 -7.52 38.11
N THR A 614 -38.75 -7.73 36.91
CA THR A 614 -38.25 -6.66 36.04
C THR A 614 -39.21 -6.41 34.89
N ILE A 615 -39.47 -5.14 34.59
CA ILE A 615 -40.27 -4.67 33.46
C ILE A 615 -39.33 -3.98 32.47
N SER A 616 -39.21 -4.52 31.26
CA SER A 616 -38.41 -3.91 30.19
C SER A 616 -39.26 -3.11 29.22
N PHE A 617 -38.71 -2.04 28.65
CA PHE A 617 -39.36 -1.25 27.60
C PHE A 617 -38.34 -0.54 26.70
N SER A 618 -38.80 -0.11 25.51
CA SER A 618 -37.96 0.47 24.46
C SER A 618 -38.53 1.80 23.96
N LEU A 619 -37.68 2.80 23.72
CA LEU A 619 -38.04 4.12 23.21
C LEU A 619 -37.26 4.45 21.92
N PRO A 620 -37.92 4.77 20.79
CA PRO A 620 -37.26 5.12 19.54
C PRO A 620 -36.78 6.58 19.48
N SER A 621 -37.27 7.43 20.38
CA SER A 621 -36.94 8.87 20.46
C SER A 621 -37.10 9.39 21.89
N LYS A 622 -36.47 10.53 22.19
CA LYS A 622 -36.58 11.19 23.51
C LYS A 622 -38.05 11.48 23.82
N SER A 623 -38.52 11.03 24.99
CA SER A 623 -39.94 11.13 25.40
C SER A 623 -40.09 11.31 26.91
N PHE A 624 -41.15 11.99 27.36
CA PHE A 624 -41.57 11.93 28.76
C PHE A 624 -42.30 10.61 29.01
N VAL A 625 -41.77 9.81 29.95
CA VAL A 625 -42.21 8.44 30.23
C VAL A 625 -42.84 8.35 31.62
N SER A 626 -43.98 7.67 31.72
CA SER A 626 -44.61 7.24 32.97
C SER A 626 -44.84 5.74 32.97
N LEU A 627 -44.29 5.03 33.95
CA LEU A 627 -44.52 3.60 34.18
C LEU A 627 -45.17 3.38 35.55
N LYS A 628 -46.41 2.90 35.56
CA LYS A 628 -47.24 2.75 36.76
C LYS A 628 -47.85 1.35 36.86
N VAL A 629 -48.15 0.90 38.07
CA VAL A 629 -48.79 -0.38 38.38
C VAL A 629 -50.16 -0.14 39.03
N PHE A 630 -51.13 -0.95 38.65
CA PHE A 630 -52.54 -0.86 39.02
C PHE A 630 -53.04 -2.23 39.51
N ASP A 631 -53.98 -2.23 40.46
CA ASP A 631 -54.71 -3.43 40.85
C ASP A 631 -55.80 -3.82 39.83
N ALA A 632 -56.50 -4.93 40.07
CA ALA A 632 -57.56 -5.43 39.19
C ALA A 632 -58.78 -4.49 39.07
N LEU A 633 -58.94 -3.52 39.96
CA LEU A 633 -59.99 -2.49 39.91
C LEU A 633 -59.51 -1.21 39.20
N GLY A 634 -58.27 -1.19 38.71
CA GLY A 634 -57.68 -0.04 38.02
C GLY A 634 -57.17 1.04 38.96
N LYS A 635 -57.09 0.78 40.28
CA LYS A 635 -56.49 1.73 41.23
C LYS A 635 -54.96 1.64 41.14
N GLU A 636 -54.30 2.79 41.04
CA GLU A 636 -52.85 2.88 41.05
C GLU A 636 -52.30 2.42 42.41
N VAL A 637 -51.40 1.43 42.38
CA VAL A 637 -50.74 0.87 43.57
C VAL A 637 -49.26 1.22 43.63
N SER A 638 -48.64 1.62 42.52
CA SER A 638 -47.25 2.06 42.49
C SER A 638 -46.93 2.89 41.24
N SER A 639 -46.06 3.90 41.38
CA SER A 639 -45.45 4.62 40.26
C SER A 639 -43.96 4.30 40.23
N LEU A 640 -43.52 3.58 39.20
CA LEU A 640 -42.15 3.06 39.11
C LEU A 640 -41.19 4.03 38.44
N LEU A 641 -41.70 4.86 37.53
CA LEU A 641 -40.90 5.83 36.77
C LEU A 641 -41.78 6.98 36.28
N SER A 642 -41.26 8.20 36.34
CA SER A 642 -41.88 9.41 35.77
C SER A 642 -40.82 10.44 35.43
N GLY A 643 -40.53 10.67 34.15
CA GLY A 643 -39.51 11.65 33.72
C GLY A 643 -39.16 11.57 32.23
N GLU A 644 -38.35 12.51 31.75
CA GLU A 644 -37.81 12.47 30.38
C GLU A 644 -36.69 11.44 30.24
N LEU A 645 -36.77 10.60 29.21
CA LEU A 645 -35.75 9.63 28.83
C LEU A 645 -35.36 9.81 27.36
N ASN A 646 -34.10 9.54 27.05
CA ASN A 646 -33.59 9.50 25.66
C ASN A 646 -34.06 8.24 24.92
N ALA A 647 -33.74 8.12 23.64
CA ALA A 647 -33.99 6.88 22.91
C ALA A 647 -33.10 5.74 23.47
N GLY A 648 -33.65 4.54 23.63
CA GLY A 648 -32.92 3.41 24.21
C GLY A 648 -33.82 2.30 24.76
N ASN A 649 -33.19 1.25 25.28
CA ASN A 649 -33.85 0.18 26.02
C ASN A 649 -33.67 0.39 27.53
N TYR A 650 -34.72 0.15 28.30
CA TYR A 650 -34.78 0.41 29.74
C TYR A 650 -35.37 -0.79 30.47
N GLU A 651 -34.92 -0.97 31.71
CA GLU A 651 -35.46 -1.96 32.65
C GLU A 651 -35.79 -1.29 33.98
N GLN A 652 -36.97 -1.57 34.51
CA GLN A 652 -37.42 -1.09 35.81
C GLN A 652 -37.83 -2.26 36.69
N GLN A 653 -37.16 -2.38 37.84
CA GLN A 653 -37.51 -3.38 38.83
C GLN A 653 -38.74 -2.93 39.63
N TRP A 654 -39.64 -3.87 39.89
CA TRP A 654 -40.74 -3.71 40.82
C TRP A 654 -40.68 -4.77 41.92
N ILE A 655 -40.80 -4.32 43.17
CA ILE A 655 -40.82 -5.14 44.38
C ILE A 655 -42.20 -4.97 45.03
N ALA A 656 -43.03 -6.00 44.99
CA ALA A 656 -44.43 -5.96 45.42
C ALA A 656 -44.62 -6.31 46.91
N TYR A 657 -43.83 -5.71 47.80
CA TYR A 657 -43.88 -6.03 49.23
C TYR A 657 -45.20 -5.56 49.87
N GLY A 658 -45.86 -6.44 50.63
CA GLY A 658 -47.10 -6.12 51.34
C GLY A 658 -48.37 -6.14 50.49
N LEU A 659 -48.29 -6.47 49.20
CA LEU A 659 -49.45 -6.62 48.33
C LEU A 659 -50.04 -8.06 48.38
N PRO A 660 -51.36 -8.25 48.21
CA PRO A 660 -51.98 -9.57 48.12
C PRO A 660 -51.60 -10.31 46.84
N THR A 661 -51.50 -11.63 46.89
CA THR A 661 -51.39 -12.51 45.71
C THR A 661 -52.55 -12.22 44.75
N GLY A 662 -52.27 -12.05 43.47
CA GLY A 662 -53.30 -11.68 42.51
C GLY A 662 -52.77 -11.12 41.19
N VAL A 663 -53.72 -10.70 40.37
CA VAL A 663 -53.44 -10.09 39.06
C VAL A 663 -53.32 -8.58 39.22
N TYR A 664 -52.26 -8.03 38.64
CA TYR A 664 -52.02 -6.59 38.54
C TYR A 664 -51.71 -6.23 37.09
N PHE A 665 -51.79 -4.93 36.80
CA PHE A 665 -51.50 -4.38 35.47
C PHE A 665 -50.45 -3.30 35.58
N TYR A 666 -49.53 -3.24 34.63
CA TYR A 666 -48.58 -2.15 34.51
C TYR A 666 -48.75 -1.47 33.17
N ARG A 667 -48.66 -0.14 33.17
CA ARG A 667 -48.89 0.70 32.00
C ARG A 667 -47.69 1.60 31.78
N LEU A 668 -47.19 1.59 30.54
CA LEU A 668 -46.20 2.54 30.04
C LEU A 668 -46.93 3.60 29.21
N GLN A 669 -46.68 4.87 29.51
CA GLN A 669 -47.06 6.01 28.69
C GLN A 669 -45.81 6.77 28.28
N ALA A 670 -45.60 6.96 26.97
CA ALA A 670 -44.49 7.71 26.40
C ALA A 670 -45.00 8.60 25.26
N GLY A 671 -45.20 9.90 25.51
CA GLY A 671 -45.92 10.78 24.59
C GLY A 671 -47.33 10.27 24.28
N ASN A 672 -47.61 9.99 23.00
CA ASN A 672 -48.90 9.43 22.54
C ASN A 672 -48.99 7.90 22.64
N PHE A 673 -47.87 7.22 22.95
CA PHE A 673 -47.86 5.77 23.08
C PHE A 673 -48.34 5.34 24.47
N VAL A 674 -49.31 4.43 24.52
CA VAL A 674 -49.80 3.82 25.76
C VAL A 674 -49.94 2.30 25.55
N GLU A 675 -49.23 1.50 26.35
CA GLU A 675 -49.37 0.03 26.36
C GLU A 675 -49.55 -0.44 27.80
N THR A 676 -50.46 -1.40 28.03
CA THR A 676 -50.71 -2.00 29.34
C THR A 676 -50.52 -3.51 29.26
N ARG A 677 -49.85 -4.09 30.26
CA ARG A 677 -49.63 -5.54 30.36
C ARG A 677 -50.00 -6.07 31.74
N LYS A 678 -50.29 -7.37 31.78
CA LYS A 678 -50.70 -8.10 32.98
C LYS A 678 -49.49 -8.75 33.63
N LEU A 679 -49.44 -8.74 34.96
CA LEU A 679 -48.48 -9.49 35.76
C LEU A 679 -49.19 -10.20 36.92
N ILE A 680 -48.63 -11.31 37.38
CA ILE A 680 -49.23 -12.19 38.39
C ILE A 680 -48.27 -12.30 39.57
N LEU A 681 -48.67 -11.74 40.71
CA LEU A 681 -47.93 -11.86 41.97
C LEU A 681 -48.34 -13.17 42.65
N LEU A 682 -47.38 -14.06 42.89
CA LEU A 682 -47.54 -15.26 43.72
C LEU A 682 -46.81 -15.08 45.05
N ARG A 683 -47.29 -15.76 46.08
CA ARG A 683 -46.55 -15.94 47.33
C ARG A 683 -45.97 -17.34 47.41
#